data_AF-A0A4W5PBZ8-F1
#
_entry.id   AF-A0A4W5PBZ8-F1
#
_cell.length_a   1.000
_cell.length_b   1.000
_cell.length_c   1.000
_cell.angle_alpha   90.00
_cell.angle_beta   90.00
_cell.angle_gamma   90.00
#
_symmetry.space_group_name_H-M   'P 1'
#
loop_
_entity.id
_entity.type
_entity.pdbx_description
1 polymer ?
#
loop_
_entity_poly.entity_id
_entity_poly.type
_entity_poly.pdbx_seq_one_letter_code
_entity_poly.pdbx_strand_id
1 'polypeptide(L)'
;MSRASSALFYFASLSLSLSLSRQPHTSLSLQPHASLSPPRSSTLSTPLSPPPSLSVSLSPLPHPLSPYLSRHHQQQLVESLDRLKSQTKELKEAHSQRKLALQEFSELSERMAELRSTKQRLSRQLRDKEEEMDAAVQKVDAMRQDIRKTEKARKELEAQLEDAKAEASKERKLRDHSEVYSKQLEMELETLKQQGSGRGAGGSSPELQQELSKVKSELDKKVLFYEEELVRREASHTSELKGLRKELHDSEGQQLSLHKELLMLKDKLEKAKRERQTETDEAVGALKDKYERERSMLTEDNRKLTTETDRLCTFVDKLTAQNRQLEDELQDLASKKESVAHWEAQIGQGLVQWDSSDEKDARGYLQALASKMTEELESLRSSSLGPRPLDPLWKVRRSQKLDMSARLELQSALDAEIRAKQLVQEELRKVKASNISFESINADSGLPCLLNTGLKLPDFQDSIFEYFNTSPLAHDLTFRVTHQLSIKTFSSPTQCTHCTSLMVGLIRQGYFCEVCSFICHVSCKDNAPQVCPIPPEQAKRPLGIDVQRGIGTAYKGFVRIPKPTGVKKGWQRAYAVVCDCKLFLYEVPEGKSTQPGVVTSQVLDLRDEEFSVSSVLASDVIHATRKDVPCIFRVTSSLLSSPAGAVSLLVLAESEAEKKKWMGVLESLQSILAKNRLRNRVVHVLHEAYDSSLPAIKSTLCAAIVDRERIALGTEEGLFVVEVTRDVIVRAADCKKVHQMELIPKEKMVALLCGRNRHVHLHPWGVLEGAEAAFDIKLTETKGCQALTTGVLRPGGPACLLAAIKRQVLCYEITRAKPHHRKLWEVQAPGVAQWLGMVRERLCVGYPSGFALLALQGESSPVSLVSPGDPSLAFLAQQPLDALHALEVGTAELLLCFSQLGIYVDPTGKRSRAQELMWPAMPLACSTSRFGFVLSEWLGVTHVSAPQLRPLNVEGSLNLLGSEQPRLIYFSNNSTEGDLAIPETSDNSKKLMVRTRSKRKFLFKVPEEERLQQRREMLRDPELRSKLISNPINFNHVAHMGPGDGMQVLMDLPLVSTAGAKMAASYCIHKP
;
A
#
# COMPACT_ATOMS: atom_id res chain seq x y z
N MET A 1 44.26 31.72 45.88
CA MET A 1 44.21 31.47 47.33
C MET A 1 43.19 30.35 47.58
N SER A 2 43.52 29.36 48.43
CA SER A 2 42.80 28.99 49.68
C SER A 2 41.32 28.61 49.51
N ARG A 3 40.84 27.41 49.88
CA ARG A 3 41.41 26.23 50.60
C ARG A 3 40.67 24.96 50.07
N ALA A 4 41.31 23.79 49.93
CA ALA A 4 41.56 22.75 50.95
C ALA A 4 40.27 22.21 51.63
N SER A 5 40.06 20.91 51.88
CA SER A 5 40.97 19.74 51.94
C SER A 5 40.17 18.45 51.58
N SER A 6 40.67 17.46 50.84
CA SER A 6 41.65 16.38 51.18
C SER A 6 41.02 15.12 51.80
N ALA A 7 41.52 13.88 51.61
CA ALA A 7 42.42 13.30 50.60
C ALA A 7 42.59 11.76 50.83
N LEU A 8 43.32 11.07 49.92
CA LEU A 8 43.99 9.74 50.07
C LEU A 8 43.06 8.49 50.07
N PHE A 9 43.45 7.27 49.68
CA PHE A 9 44.54 6.64 48.88
C PHE A 9 44.09 5.18 48.55
N TYR A 10 44.73 4.21 47.86
CA TYR A 10 45.99 3.92 47.10
C TYR A 10 45.60 2.78 46.09
N PHE A 11 46.40 2.28 45.12
CA PHE A 11 47.28 2.86 44.10
C PHE A 11 47.71 1.74 43.09
N ALA A 12 48.03 2.10 41.83
CA ALA A 12 48.51 1.21 40.73
C ALA A 12 47.51 0.14 40.21
N SER A 13 47.39 -0.22 38.92
CA SER A 13 48.25 -0.20 37.72
C SER A 13 49.23 -1.37 37.56
N LEU A 14 48.97 -2.28 36.61
CA LEU A 14 49.85 -2.44 35.43
C LEU A 14 49.30 -3.39 34.34
N SER A 15 49.74 -3.07 33.12
CA SER A 15 49.38 -3.58 31.79
C SER A 15 50.01 -4.94 31.42
N LEU A 16 49.81 -5.34 30.15
CA LEU A 16 50.63 -6.25 29.31
C LEU A 16 50.43 -7.79 29.37
N SER A 17 49.54 -8.26 28.49
CA SER A 17 49.91 -9.00 27.24
C SER A 17 50.10 -10.54 27.18
N LEU A 18 49.97 -11.03 25.93
CA LEU A 18 50.57 -12.22 25.29
C LEU A 18 50.04 -13.66 25.56
N SER A 19 49.22 -14.12 24.61
CA SER A 19 49.38 -15.35 23.79
C SER A 19 49.79 -16.71 24.41
N LEU A 20 48.92 -17.71 24.18
CA LEU A 20 49.21 -19.05 23.60
C LEU A 20 50.63 -19.62 23.71
N SER A 21 50.81 -20.79 24.35
CA SER A 21 51.10 -22.08 23.65
C SER A 21 51.26 -23.31 24.58
N ARG A 22 50.71 -24.45 24.13
CA ARG A 22 51.11 -25.87 24.33
C ARG A 22 51.17 -26.59 25.72
N GLN A 23 50.63 -27.81 25.64
CA GLN A 23 50.76 -29.05 26.46
C GLN A 23 52.22 -29.61 26.51
N PRO A 24 52.60 -30.59 27.39
CA PRO A 24 51.98 -31.94 27.45
C PRO A 24 52.00 -32.72 28.81
N HIS A 25 51.66 -34.02 28.69
CA HIS A 25 51.51 -35.14 29.66
C HIS A 25 52.72 -35.41 30.61
N THR A 26 52.73 -36.32 31.62
CA THR A 26 52.01 -37.62 31.80
C THR A 26 52.09 -38.18 33.25
N SER A 27 51.09 -38.98 33.71
CA SER A 27 51.16 -40.04 34.77
C SER A 27 51.55 -39.65 36.24
N LEU A 28 51.27 -40.39 37.33
CA LEU A 28 50.71 -41.75 37.59
C LEU A 28 50.21 -41.84 39.08
N SER A 29 49.20 -42.68 39.41
CA SER A 29 48.93 -43.28 40.76
C SER A 29 48.50 -42.33 41.94
N LEU A 30 47.55 -42.61 42.85
CA LEU A 30 46.57 -43.72 43.06
C LEU A 30 45.32 -43.20 43.85
N GLN A 31 44.34 -44.09 44.09
CA GLN A 31 43.02 -43.92 44.75
C GLN A 31 43.08 -43.82 46.31
N PRO A 32 41.96 -43.72 47.10
CA PRO A 32 40.50 -43.80 46.77
C PRO A 32 39.54 -42.76 47.43
N HIS A 33 38.36 -42.51 46.83
CA HIS A 33 37.06 -43.05 47.33
C HIS A 33 35.81 -42.59 46.52
N ALA A 34 34.75 -43.40 46.63
CA ALA A 34 33.33 -43.11 46.38
C ALA A 34 32.89 -42.61 44.98
N SER A 35 32.45 -43.54 44.14
CA SER A 35 31.45 -43.29 43.09
C SER A 35 30.60 -44.55 42.84
N LEU A 36 29.34 -44.37 42.41
CA LEU A 36 28.50 -45.43 41.85
C LEU A 36 27.72 -44.87 40.66
N SER A 37 27.69 -45.65 39.57
CA SER A 37 27.24 -45.24 38.23
C SER A 37 26.16 -46.21 37.71
N PRO A 38 25.36 -45.84 36.70
CA PRO A 38 24.15 -46.59 36.32
C PRO A 38 24.42 -47.77 35.35
N PRO A 39 23.51 -48.76 35.29
CA PRO A 39 23.57 -49.87 34.33
C PRO A 39 22.82 -49.57 33.00
N ARG A 40 23.15 -50.33 31.95
CA ARG A 40 22.43 -50.44 30.67
C ARG A 40 22.22 -51.92 30.30
N SER A 41 21.19 -52.19 29.47
CA SER A 41 20.99 -53.29 28.48
C SER A 41 21.98 -54.49 28.42
N SER A 42 21.59 -55.75 28.15
CA SER A 42 20.28 -56.35 27.74
C SER A 42 20.35 -57.90 27.58
N THR A 43 19.23 -58.56 27.23
CA THR A 43 19.09 -59.91 26.58
C THR A 43 19.50 -61.17 27.41
N LEU A 44 18.95 -62.40 27.27
CA LEU A 44 17.85 -62.98 26.45
C LEU A 44 17.33 -64.35 27.03
N SER A 45 16.12 -64.78 26.62
CA SER A 45 15.58 -66.17 26.46
C SER A 45 15.58 -67.25 27.60
N THR A 46 14.36 -67.60 28.07
CA THR A 46 13.66 -68.95 28.15
C THR A 46 14.40 -70.28 28.44
N PRO A 47 13.72 -71.38 28.91
CA PRO A 47 12.27 -71.65 29.05
C PRO A 47 11.81 -72.17 30.45
N LEU A 48 10.56 -72.65 30.59
CA LEU A 48 10.00 -73.25 31.82
C LEU A 48 8.96 -74.36 31.55
N SER A 49 9.07 -75.50 32.23
CA SER A 49 8.07 -76.59 32.34
C SER A 49 8.56 -77.66 33.37
N PRO A 50 7.75 -78.69 33.71
CA PRO A 50 6.54 -78.67 34.55
C PRO A 50 6.83 -79.16 36.02
N PRO A 51 5.86 -79.06 36.96
CA PRO A 51 6.12 -79.39 38.37
C PRO A 51 5.89 -80.87 38.77
N PRO A 52 6.69 -81.43 39.69
CA PRO A 52 6.40 -82.68 40.42
C PRO A 52 5.55 -82.43 41.68
N SER A 53 5.21 -83.50 42.41
CA SER A 53 4.17 -83.52 43.48
C SER A 53 4.66 -84.12 44.81
N LEU A 54 3.74 -84.20 45.80
CA LEU A 54 3.86 -84.82 47.14
C LEU A 54 4.58 -83.97 48.23
N SER A 55 4.30 -84.09 49.53
CA SER A 55 3.06 -84.48 50.26
C SER A 55 3.25 -84.28 51.78
N VAL A 56 2.27 -83.74 52.51
CA VAL A 56 2.15 -83.89 53.98
C VAL A 56 0.67 -84.11 54.33
N SER A 57 0.41 -84.98 55.31
CA SER A 57 -0.92 -85.44 55.73
C SER A 57 -1.57 -84.54 56.79
N LEU A 58 -2.91 -84.57 56.84
CA LEU A 58 -3.71 -84.04 57.94
C LEU A 58 -4.90 -84.96 58.24
N SER A 59 -5.16 -85.14 59.53
CA SER A 59 -6.29 -85.87 60.14
C SER A 59 -6.88 -84.99 61.27
N PRO A 60 -8.07 -85.26 61.82
CA PRO A 60 -9.30 -84.79 61.18
C PRO A 60 -10.27 -84.04 62.12
N LEU A 61 -11.01 -83.07 61.54
CA LEU A 61 -12.29 -82.52 62.06
C LEU A 61 -12.21 -81.73 63.41
N PRO A 62 -13.27 -81.01 63.88
CA PRO A 62 -14.68 -81.11 63.47
C PRO A 62 -15.48 -79.81 63.17
N HIS A 63 -16.65 -80.05 62.58
CA HIS A 63 -17.89 -79.26 62.55
C HIS A 63 -18.02 -78.03 61.62
N PRO A 64 -19.27 -77.66 61.22
CA PRO A 64 -19.54 -76.99 59.94
C PRO A 64 -19.97 -75.52 60.05
N LEU A 65 -19.81 -74.77 58.95
CA LEU A 65 -20.36 -73.41 58.77
C LEU A 65 -21.19 -73.28 57.48
N SER A 66 -22.09 -72.31 57.46
CA SER A 66 -23.22 -72.20 56.53
C SER A 66 -22.84 -72.05 55.04
N PRO A 67 -23.59 -72.66 54.10
CA PRO A 67 -23.42 -72.47 52.65
C PRO A 67 -23.43 -71.01 52.16
N TYR A 68 -24.09 -70.11 52.90
CA TYR A 68 -24.16 -68.68 52.56
C TYR A 68 -22.81 -67.97 52.71
N LEU A 69 -22.02 -68.30 53.74
CA LEU A 69 -20.69 -67.70 53.98
C LEU A 69 -19.69 -68.14 52.91
N SER A 70 -19.79 -69.38 52.42
CA SER A 70 -18.97 -69.88 51.31
C SER A 70 -19.20 -69.06 50.03
N ARG A 71 -20.47 -68.86 49.62
CA ARG A 71 -20.80 -68.07 48.43
C ARG A 71 -20.34 -66.61 48.53
N HIS A 72 -20.49 -65.98 49.69
CA HIS A 72 -20.07 -64.58 49.87
C HIS A 72 -18.55 -64.41 49.68
N HIS A 73 -17.74 -65.26 50.32
CA HIS A 73 -16.29 -65.23 50.12
C HIS A 73 -15.88 -65.60 48.69
N GLN A 74 -16.56 -66.55 48.05
CA GLN A 74 -16.35 -66.90 46.64
C GLN A 74 -16.59 -65.68 45.72
N GLN A 75 -17.65 -64.92 45.97
CA GLN A 75 -18.00 -63.73 45.19
C GLN A 75 -17.02 -62.57 45.44
N GLN A 76 -16.64 -62.31 46.69
CA GLN A 76 -15.60 -61.31 47.02
C GLN A 76 -14.25 -61.67 46.38
N LEU A 77 -13.88 -62.95 46.33
CA LEU A 77 -12.71 -63.43 45.61
C LEU A 77 -12.79 -63.08 44.12
N VAL A 78 -13.90 -63.40 43.44
CA VAL A 78 -14.11 -63.04 42.02
C VAL A 78 -14.02 -61.54 41.78
N GLU A 79 -14.71 -60.71 42.57
CA GLU A 79 -14.66 -59.25 42.45
C GLU A 79 -13.26 -58.69 42.68
N SER A 80 -12.51 -59.23 43.65
CA SER A 80 -11.12 -58.82 43.89
C SER A 80 -10.21 -59.16 42.71
N LEU A 81 -10.43 -60.32 42.08
CA LEU A 81 -9.63 -60.84 40.97
C LEU A 81 -9.93 -60.07 39.68
N ASP A 82 -11.17 -59.68 39.43
CA ASP A 82 -11.55 -58.82 38.31
C ASP A 82 -11.08 -57.37 38.45
N ARG A 83 -11.06 -56.80 39.68
CA ARG A 83 -10.38 -55.52 39.97
C ARG A 83 -8.88 -55.62 39.70
N LEU A 84 -8.24 -56.74 40.06
CA LEU A 84 -6.84 -57.01 39.76
C LEU A 84 -6.57 -57.11 38.24
N LYS A 85 -7.51 -57.68 37.47
CA LYS A 85 -7.45 -57.67 35.99
C LYS A 85 -7.56 -56.25 35.41
N SER A 86 -8.47 -55.41 35.91
CA SER A 86 -8.63 -54.03 35.40
C SER A 86 -7.39 -53.20 35.67
N GLN A 87 -6.88 -53.21 36.91
CA GLN A 87 -5.63 -52.54 37.29
C GLN A 87 -4.44 -53.06 36.47
N THR A 88 -4.37 -54.36 36.18
CA THR A 88 -3.33 -54.94 35.31
C THR A 88 -3.45 -54.47 33.85
N LYS A 89 -4.67 -54.20 33.36
CA LYS A 89 -4.90 -53.64 32.02
C LYS A 89 -4.51 -52.16 31.99
N GLU A 90 -5.02 -51.37 32.93
CA GLU A 90 -4.72 -49.93 33.07
C GLU A 90 -3.20 -49.69 33.19
N LEU A 91 -2.48 -50.50 33.97
CA LEU A 91 -1.02 -50.44 34.10
C LEU A 91 -0.28 -50.75 32.80
N LYS A 92 -0.79 -51.68 31.98
CA LYS A 92 -0.22 -51.99 30.65
C LYS A 92 -0.47 -50.86 29.65
N GLU A 93 -1.66 -50.26 29.68
CA GLU A 93 -2.02 -49.12 28.83
C GLU A 93 -1.18 -47.88 29.18
N ALA A 94 -1.03 -47.57 30.46
CA ALA A 94 -0.14 -46.50 30.95
C ALA A 94 1.34 -46.76 30.60
N HIS A 95 1.80 -48.02 30.67
CA HIS A 95 3.16 -48.38 30.25
C HIS A 95 3.36 -48.21 28.73
N SER A 96 2.34 -48.54 27.92
CA SER A 96 2.36 -48.33 26.47
C SER A 96 2.40 -46.83 26.10
N GLN A 97 1.55 -46.02 26.74
CA GLN A 97 1.55 -44.55 26.59
C GLN A 97 2.92 -43.94 26.98
N ARG A 98 3.49 -44.37 28.11
CA ARG A 98 4.84 -43.95 28.53
C ARG A 98 5.92 -44.31 27.50
N LYS A 99 5.81 -45.47 26.84
CA LYS A 99 6.75 -45.88 25.79
C LYS A 99 6.65 -44.98 24.55
N LEU A 100 5.43 -44.63 24.12
CA LEU A 100 5.20 -43.70 23.00
C LEU A 100 5.75 -42.30 23.32
N ALA A 101 5.42 -41.74 24.48
CA ALA A 101 5.92 -40.43 24.90
C ALA A 101 7.46 -40.37 25.03
N LEU A 102 8.11 -41.49 25.42
CA LEU A 102 9.58 -41.59 25.40
C LEU A 102 10.17 -41.61 23.99
N GLN A 103 9.48 -42.23 23.02
CA GLN A 103 9.89 -42.20 21.62
C GLN A 103 9.74 -40.78 21.03
N GLU A 104 8.59 -40.15 21.20
CA GLU A 104 8.33 -38.76 20.76
C GLU A 104 9.35 -37.79 21.35
N PHE A 105 9.71 -37.95 22.64
CA PHE A 105 10.76 -37.16 23.28
C PHE A 105 12.15 -37.40 22.68
N SER A 106 12.47 -38.63 22.25
CA SER A 106 13.74 -38.92 21.57
C SER A 106 13.80 -38.29 20.17
N GLU A 107 12.74 -38.42 19.36
CA GLU A 107 12.66 -37.80 18.03
C GLU A 107 12.72 -36.26 18.12
N LEU A 108 12.07 -35.66 19.12
CA LEU A 108 12.15 -34.23 19.39
C LEU A 108 13.56 -33.81 19.84
N SER A 109 14.24 -34.64 20.62
CA SER A 109 15.62 -34.39 21.06
C SER A 109 16.63 -34.43 19.91
N GLU A 110 16.45 -35.35 18.96
CA GLU A 110 17.26 -35.44 17.74
C GLU A 110 17.04 -34.23 16.82
N ARG A 111 15.78 -33.85 16.53
CA ARG A 111 15.46 -32.62 15.77
C ARG A 111 16.03 -31.37 16.46
N MET A 112 16.04 -31.32 17.79
CA MET A 112 16.67 -30.25 18.57
C MET A 112 18.21 -30.29 18.55
N ALA A 113 18.85 -31.42 18.24
CA ALA A 113 20.28 -31.49 17.98
C ALA A 113 20.61 -31.02 16.54
N GLU A 114 19.83 -31.45 15.55
CA GLU A 114 19.93 -30.99 14.17
C GLU A 114 19.76 -29.46 14.05
N LEU A 115 18.74 -28.88 14.69
CA LEU A 115 18.52 -27.43 14.71
C LEU A 115 19.66 -26.65 15.38
N ARG A 116 20.36 -27.23 16.38
CA ARG A 116 21.56 -26.62 16.96
C ARG A 116 22.74 -26.69 15.98
N SER A 117 22.89 -27.80 15.25
CA SER A 117 23.93 -27.98 14.22
C SER A 117 23.74 -27.04 13.03
N THR A 118 22.53 -26.95 12.47
CA THR A 118 22.22 -26.03 11.37
C THR A 118 22.36 -24.57 11.80
N LYS A 119 21.94 -24.20 13.01
CA LYS A 119 22.22 -22.88 13.60
C LYS A 119 23.72 -22.61 13.65
N GLN A 120 24.54 -23.52 14.18
CA GLN A 120 26.00 -23.33 14.22
C GLN A 120 26.63 -23.20 12.82
N ARG A 121 26.13 -23.93 11.81
CA ARG A 121 26.59 -23.80 10.42
C ARG A 121 26.25 -22.43 9.84
N LEU A 122 25.00 -21.99 9.95
CA LEU A 122 24.55 -20.68 9.48
C LEU A 122 25.28 -19.54 10.21
N SER A 123 25.50 -19.68 11.51
CA SER A 123 26.31 -18.73 12.30
C SER A 123 27.82 -18.80 12.01
N ARG A 124 28.32 -19.73 11.18
CA ARG A 124 29.67 -19.63 10.60
C ARG A 124 29.61 -18.87 9.28
N GLN A 125 28.75 -19.32 8.37
CA GLN A 125 28.52 -18.69 7.05
C GLN A 125 28.21 -17.19 7.15
N LEU A 126 27.50 -16.74 8.20
CA LEU A 126 27.28 -15.32 8.46
C LEU A 126 28.58 -14.56 8.72
N ARG A 127 29.48 -15.06 9.58
CA ARG A 127 30.79 -14.43 9.84
C ARG A 127 31.68 -14.46 8.61
N ASP A 128 31.70 -15.57 7.89
CA ASP A 128 32.45 -15.71 6.65
C ASP A 128 32.02 -14.62 5.63
N LYS A 129 30.72 -14.28 5.59
CA LYS A 129 30.16 -13.19 4.78
C LYS A 129 30.32 -11.79 5.37
N GLU A 130 30.37 -11.64 6.70
CA GLU A 130 30.74 -10.37 7.36
C GLU A 130 32.20 -10.01 7.05
N GLU A 131 33.13 -10.98 7.07
CA GLU A 131 34.54 -10.81 6.72
C GLU A 131 34.73 -10.50 5.22
N GLU A 132 34.01 -11.17 4.31
CA GLU A 132 33.95 -10.80 2.88
C GLU A 132 33.45 -9.36 2.66
N MET A 133 32.42 -8.94 3.41
CA MET A 133 31.85 -7.59 3.32
C MET A 133 32.84 -6.52 3.79
N ASP A 134 33.51 -6.72 4.93
CA ASP A 134 34.52 -5.79 5.44
C ASP A 134 35.71 -5.66 4.49
N ALA A 135 36.16 -6.76 3.88
CA ALA A 135 37.17 -6.74 2.83
C ALA A 135 36.71 -5.94 1.59
N ALA A 136 35.44 -6.07 1.20
CA ALA A 136 34.86 -5.28 0.11
C ALA A 136 34.75 -3.78 0.45
N VAL A 137 34.39 -3.42 1.69
CA VAL A 137 34.34 -2.02 2.16
C VAL A 137 35.73 -1.40 2.14
N GLN A 138 36.76 -2.08 2.65
CA GLN A 138 38.15 -1.61 2.61
C GLN A 138 38.61 -1.35 1.17
N LYS A 139 38.27 -2.25 0.23
CA LYS A 139 38.56 -2.10 -1.19
C LYS A 139 37.82 -0.91 -1.83
N VAL A 140 36.57 -0.66 -1.45
CA VAL A 140 35.81 0.52 -1.89
C VAL A 140 36.43 1.82 -1.38
N ASP A 141 36.91 1.85 -0.13
CA ASP A 141 37.58 3.04 0.41
C ASP A 141 38.98 3.27 -0.16
N ALA A 142 39.71 2.22 -0.57
CA ALA A 142 40.92 2.35 -1.39
C ALA A 142 40.60 3.00 -2.75
N MET A 143 39.62 2.46 -3.50
CA MET A 143 39.20 3.03 -4.78
C MET A 143 38.72 4.49 -4.65
N ARG A 144 38.03 4.85 -3.55
CA ARG A 144 37.64 6.24 -3.25
C ARG A 144 38.83 7.16 -2.99
N GLN A 145 39.92 6.67 -2.42
CA GLN A 145 41.16 7.44 -2.28
C GLN A 145 41.82 7.66 -3.64
N ASP A 146 41.87 6.64 -4.49
CA ASP A 146 42.49 6.74 -5.82
C ASP A 146 41.69 7.66 -6.76
N ILE A 147 40.35 7.62 -6.71
CA ILE A 147 39.49 8.60 -7.40
C ILE A 147 39.79 10.03 -6.95
N ARG A 148 40.11 10.27 -5.66
CA ARG A 148 40.50 11.61 -5.19
C ARG A 148 41.90 12.02 -5.68
N LYS A 149 42.84 11.07 -5.83
CA LYS A 149 44.17 11.33 -6.41
C LYS A 149 44.05 11.70 -7.89
N THR A 150 43.29 10.93 -8.68
CA THR A 150 43.10 11.20 -10.11
C THR A 150 42.28 12.48 -10.35
N GLU A 151 41.25 12.77 -9.56
CA GLU A 151 40.50 14.03 -9.64
C GLU A 151 41.37 15.25 -9.26
N LYS A 152 42.36 15.10 -8.36
CA LYS A 152 43.35 16.15 -8.10
C LYS A 152 44.27 16.34 -9.31
N ALA A 153 44.88 15.27 -9.83
CA ALA A 153 45.77 15.34 -10.99
C ALA A 153 45.07 15.90 -12.24
N ARG A 154 43.79 15.54 -12.44
CA ARG A 154 42.93 16.08 -13.51
C ARG A 154 42.82 17.60 -13.45
N LYS A 155 42.59 18.16 -12.26
CA LYS A 155 42.51 19.62 -12.03
C LYS A 155 43.86 20.32 -12.16
N GLU A 156 44.94 19.64 -11.81
CA GLU A 156 46.32 20.13 -11.97
C GLU A 156 46.67 20.27 -13.46
N LEU A 157 46.29 19.29 -14.29
CA LEU A 157 46.39 19.34 -15.75
C LEU A 157 45.43 20.36 -16.40
N GLU A 158 44.20 20.50 -15.90
CA GLU A 158 43.26 21.54 -16.36
C GLU A 158 43.80 22.96 -16.12
N ALA A 159 44.46 23.20 -14.99
CA ALA A 159 45.11 24.49 -14.70
C ALA A 159 46.27 24.76 -15.67
N GLN A 160 47.18 23.79 -15.85
CA GLN A 160 48.31 23.90 -16.79
C GLN A 160 47.83 24.17 -18.24
N LEU A 161 46.70 23.59 -18.64
CA LEU A 161 46.09 23.83 -19.95
C LEU A 161 45.59 25.28 -20.12
N GLU A 162 44.97 25.88 -19.10
CA GLU A 162 44.55 27.27 -19.15
C GLU A 162 45.72 28.26 -19.08
N ASP A 163 46.76 27.97 -18.29
CA ASP A 163 48.00 28.77 -18.28
C ASP A 163 48.69 28.75 -19.67
N ALA A 164 48.79 27.58 -20.30
CA ALA A 164 49.34 27.46 -21.66
C ALA A 164 48.50 28.20 -22.71
N LYS A 165 47.17 28.16 -22.62
CA LYS A 165 46.27 28.97 -23.47
C LYS A 165 46.46 30.47 -23.23
N ALA A 166 46.60 30.89 -21.97
CA ALA A 166 46.83 32.27 -21.60
C ALA A 166 48.14 32.79 -22.21
N GLU A 167 49.23 32.03 -22.12
CA GLU A 167 50.52 32.40 -22.68
C GLU A 167 50.49 32.48 -24.22
N ALA A 168 49.91 31.48 -24.89
CA ALA A 168 49.70 31.52 -26.35
C ALA A 168 48.83 32.71 -26.80
N SER A 169 47.93 33.21 -25.93
CA SER A 169 47.14 34.42 -26.20
C SER A 169 47.93 35.73 -26.01
N LYS A 170 48.94 35.75 -25.14
CA LYS A 170 49.87 36.88 -25.00
C LYS A 170 50.82 36.91 -26.20
N GLU A 171 51.38 35.75 -26.57
CA GLU A 171 52.31 35.63 -27.68
C GLU A 171 51.67 36.07 -29.00
N ARG A 172 50.40 35.69 -29.25
CA ARG A 172 49.65 36.17 -30.42
C ARG A 172 49.58 37.70 -30.47
N LYS A 173 49.20 38.36 -29.36
CA LYS A 173 49.12 39.83 -29.28
C LYS A 173 50.49 40.50 -29.51
N LEU A 174 51.59 39.88 -29.07
CA LEU A 174 52.94 40.36 -29.33
C LEU A 174 53.32 40.23 -30.82
N ARG A 175 52.94 39.11 -31.47
CA ARG A 175 53.11 38.94 -32.92
C ARG A 175 52.26 39.95 -33.70
N ASP A 176 50.98 40.11 -33.35
CA ASP A 176 50.06 41.09 -33.96
C ASP A 176 50.63 42.53 -33.87
N HIS A 177 51.13 42.91 -32.70
CA HIS A 177 51.75 44.23 -32.47
C HIS A 177 53.07 44.40 -33.25
N SER A 178 53.88 43.33 -33.37
CA SER A 178 55.12 43.34 -34.16
C SER A 178 54.83 43.51 -35.66
N GLU A 179 53.79 42.84 -36.17
CA GLU A 179 53.36 42.94 -37.57
C GLU A 179 52.83 44.35 -37.91
N VAL A 180 52.05 44.96 -37.01
CA VAL A 180 51.61 46.36 -37.15
C VAL A 180 52.80 47.33 -37.16
N TYR A 181 53.78 47.13 -36.28
CA TYR A 181 54.99 47.96 -36.24
C TYR A 181 55.87 47.81 -37.50
N SER A 182 56.02 46.59 -38.04
CA SER A 182 56.71 46.36 -39.32
C SER A 182 56.03 47.13 -40.46
N LYS A 183 54.71 47.02 -40.58
CA LYS A 183 53.92 47.72 -41.61
C LYS A 183 54.02 49.23 -41.51
N GLN A 184 54.17 49.79 -40.31
CA GLN A 184 54.41 51.22 -40.14
C GLN A 184 55.82 51.62 -40.61
N LEU A 185 56.86 50.85 -40.27
CA LEU A 185 58.23 51.09 -40.77
C LEU A 185 58.34 50.93 -42.30
N GLU A 186 57.62 49.97 -42.88
CA GLU A 186 57.50 49.77 -44.33
C GLU A 186 56.84 50.99 -45.01
N MET A 187 55.77 51.53 -44.41
CA MET A 187 55.11 52.74 -44.90
C MET A 187 56.01 53.99 -44.79
N GLU A 188 56.73 54.15 -43.67
CA GLU A 188 57.69 55.24 -43.48
C GLU A 188 58.84 55.15 -44.52
N LEU A 189 59.40 53.96 -44.75
CA LEU A 189 60.37 53.70 -45.82
C LEU A 189 59.85 54.07 -47.21
N GLU A 190 58.59 53.75 -47.52
CA GLU A 190 58.01 54.05 -48.83
C GLU A 190 57.74 55.56 -49.01
N THR A 191 57.36 56.29 -47.95
CA THR A 191 57.29 57.77 -48.02
C THR A 191 58.66 58.42 -48.24
N LEU A 192 59.72 57.88 -47.61
CA LEU A 192 61.09 58.37 -47.80
C LEU A 192 61.62 58.10 -49.22
N LYS A 193 61.33 56.94 -49.82
CA LYS A 193 61.63 56.67 -51.24
C LYS A 193 60.95 57.68 -52.17
N GLN A 194 59.68 57.98 -51.93
CA GLN A 194 58.91 58.91 -52.77
C GLN A 194 59.43 60.36 -52.67
N GLN A 195 60.03 60.76 -51.54
CA GLN A 195 60.74 62.04 -51.44
C GLN A 195 62.14 62.02 -52.08
N GLY A 196 62.84 60.88 -52.09
CA GLY A 196 64.24 60.78 -52.54
C GLY A 196 64.45 60.78 -54.06
N SER A 197 63.48 60.34 -54.85
CA SER A 197 63.69 60.02 -56.28
C SER A 197 63.61 61.22 -57.26
N GLY A 198 63.92 62.45 -56.80
CA GLY A 198 63.38 63.68 -57.38
C GLY A 198 64.33 64.81 -57.83
N ARG A 199 65.66 64.79 -57.56
CA ARG A 199 66.62 65.80 -58.12
C ARG A 199 68.10 65.51 -57.85
N GLY A 200 68.93 65.64 -58.90
CA GLY A 200 70.30 66.19 -58.85
C GLY A 200 71.41 65.41 -58.13
N ALA A 201 72.41 64.93 -58.89
CA ALA A 201 73.64 64.35 -58.35
C ALA A 201 74.64 65.43 -57.89
N GLY A 202 75.47 65.11 -56.88
CA GLY A 202 76.61 65.94 -56.47
C GLY A 202 77.42 65.40 -55.30
N GLY A 203 78.61 64.83 -55.58
CA GLY A 203 79.69 64.63 -54.59
C GLY A 203 79.55 63.46 -53.60
N SER A 204 80.19 62.33 -53.90
CA SER A 204 80.43 61.26 -52.92
C SER A 204 81.59 61.63 -51.98
N SER A 205 81.31 62.14 -50.77
CA SER A 205 82.35 62.31 -49.73
C SER A 205 82.90 60.94 -49.29
N PRO A 206 84.23 60.77 -49.13
CA PRO A 206 84.81 59.53 -48.59
C PRO A 206 84.34 59.22 -47.16
N GLU A 207 83.90 60.23 -46.39
CA GLU A 207 83.34 60.05 -45.05
C GLU A 207 82.05 59.22 -45.07
N LEU A 208 81.19 59.46 -46.07
CA LEU A 208 79.98 58.65 -46.28
C LEU A 208 80.32 57.20 -46.59
N GLN A 209 81.42 56.95 -47.31
CA GLN A 209 81.87 55.60 -47.64
C GLN A 209 82.52 54.91 -46.43
N GLN A 210 83.19 55.65 -45.55
CA GLN A 210 83.68 55.14 -44.28
C GLN A 210 82.53 54.80 -43.31
N GLU A 211 81.56 55.70 -43.12
CA GLU A 211 80.39 55.42 -42.27
C GLU A 211 79.50 54.32 -42.87
N LEU A 212 79.34 54.23 -44.20
CA LEU A 212 78.73 53.06 -44.85
C LEU A 212 79.50 51.76 -44.53
N SER A 213 80.83 51.77 -44.52
CA SER A 213 81.60 50.56 -44.15
C SER A 213 81.39 50.15 -42.69
N LYS A 214 81.24 51.14 -41.80
CA LYS A 214 81.04 50.95 -40.36
C LYS A 214 79.62 50.47 -40.05
N VAL A 215 78.60 51.15 -40.56
CA VAL A 215 77.19 50.75 -40.51
C VAL A 215 76.99 49.36 -41.11
N LYS A 216 77.66 49.04 -42.23
CA LYS A 216 77.66 47.68 -42.77
C LYS A 216 78.27 46.68 -41.77
N SER A 217 79.43 46.98 -41.17
CA SER A 217 80.03 46.08 -40.16
C SER A 217 79.18 45.91 -38.90
N GLU A 218 78.36 46.90 -38.55
CA GLU A 218 77.43 46.85 -37.42
C GLU A 218 76.15 46.08 -37.79
N LEU A 219 75.67 46.22 -39.02
CA LEU A 219 74.59 45.41 -39.59
C LEU A 219 74.98 43.93 -39.69
N ASP A 220 76.16 43.63 -40.26
CA ASP A 220 76.68 42.26 -40.38
C ASP A 220 76.81 41.58 -39.00
N LYS A 221 77.27 42.31 -37.97
CA LYS A 221 77.29 41.84 -36.57
C LYS A 221 75.88 41.63 -35.99
N LYS A 222 74.91 42.48 -36.35
CA LYS A 222 73.51 42.32 -35.91
C LYS A 222 72.82 41.14 -36.60
N VAL A 223 73.10 40.90 -37.88
CA VAL A 223 72.64 39.72 -38.61
C VAL A 223 73.16 38.45 -37.93
N LEU A 224 74.48 38.32 -37.76
CA LEU A 224 75.09 37.16 -37.10
C LEU A 224 74.54 36.95 -35.67
N PHE A 225 74.37 38.02 -34.89
CA PHE A 225 73.76 37.94 -33.56
C PHE A 225 72.32 37.40 -33.62
N TYR A 226 71.49 37.87 -34.55
CA TYR A 226 70.12 37.38 -34.70
C TYR A 226 70.04 35.96 -35.30
N GLU A 227 71.00 35.55 -36.13
CA GLU A 227 71.12 34.18 -36.63
C GLU A 227 71.50 33.20 -35.51
N GLU A 228 72.50 33.51 -34.69
CA GLU A 228 72.84 32.73 -33.49
C GLU A 228 71.67 32.66 -32.49
N GLU A 229 70.98 33.78 -32.30
CA GLU A 229 69.81 33.90 -31.42
C GLU A 229 68.60 33.09 -31.92
N LEU A 230 68.40 33.02 -33.24
CA LEU A 230 67.39 32.17 -33.89
C LEU A 230 67.72 30.69 -33.73
N VAL A 231 68.94 30.28 -34.10
CA VAL A 231 69.42 28.89 -33.97
C VAL A 231 69.32 28.40 -32.51
N ARG A 232 69.59 29.28 -31.53
CA ARG A 232 69.46 28.94 -30.10
C ARG A 232 68.00 28.74 -29.67
N ARG A 233 67.04 29.51 -30.20
CA ARG A 233 65.60 29.27 -29.98
C ARG A 233 65.13 28.00 -30.67
N GLU A 234 65.54 27.76 -31.91
CA GLU A 234 65.21 26.53 -32.64
C GLU A 234 65.75 25.29 -31.90
N ALA A 235 66.94 25.36 -31.32
CA ALA A 235 67.48 24.31 -30.47
C ALA A 235 66.65 24.09 -29.18
N SER A 236 66.19 25.16 -28.52
CA SER A 236 65.33 25.08 -27.33
C SER A 236 63.99 24.43 -27.68
N HIS A 237 63.27 24.96 -28.67
CA HIS A 237 61.99 24.42 -29.14
C HIS A 237 62.13 22.96 -29.60
N THR A 238 63.25 22.60 -30.25
CA THR A 238 63.54 21.21 -30.66
C THR A 238 63.78 20.28 -29.46
N SER A 239 64.30 20.80 -28.33
CA SER A 239 64.43 20.07 -27.08
C SER A 239 63.08 19.88 -26.39
N GLU A 240 62.31 20.97 -26.26
CA GLU A 240 60.96 20.99 -25.68
C GLU A 240 60.00 20.04 -26.44
N LEU A 241 60.01 20.08 -27.77
CA LEU A 241 59.23 19.17 -28.61
C LEU A 241 59.66 17.70 -28.48
N LYS A 242 60.91 17.40 -28.09
CA LYS A 242 61.34 16.03 -27.77
C LYS A 242 60.84 15.60 -26.38
N GLY A 243 60.84 16.51 -25.41
CA GLY A 243 60.24 16.28 -24.08
C GLY A 243 58.75 15.95 -24.18
N LEU A 244 57.98 16.85 -24.79
CA LEU A 244 56.52 16.69 -24.98
C LEU A 244 56.15 15.42 -25.75
N ARG A 245 56.94 15.03 -26.77
CA ARG A 245 56.74 13.74 -27.48
C ARG A 245 56.97 12.53 -26.60
N LYS A 246 57.93 12.58 -25.67
CA LYS A 246 58.17 11.50 -24.72
C LYS A 246 57.03 11.43 -23.68
N GLU A 247 56.64 12.56 -23.11
CA GLU A 247 55.54 12.64 -22.13
C GLU A 247 54.21 12.17 -22.72
N LEU A 248 53.93 12.50 -23.98
CA LEU A 248 52.79 11.96 -24.73
C LEU A 248 52.87 10.43 -24.82
N HIS A 249 54.02 9.86 -25.20
CA HIS A 249 54.17 8.42 -25.37
C HIS A 249 54.12 7.65 -24.02
N ASP A 250 54.74 8.20 -22.98
CA ASP A 250 54.65 7.67 -21.61
C ASP A 250 53.18 7.71 -21.12
N SER A 251 52.40 8.73 -21.52
CA SER A 251 50.96 8.85 -21.22
C SER A 251 50.09 7.88 -22.03
N GLU A 252 50.38 7.65 -23.31
CA GLU A 252 49.74 6.63 -24.14
C GLU A 252 49.93 5.23 -23.55
N GLY A 253 51.15 4.91 -23.09
CA GLY A 253 51.46 3.67 -22.38
C GLY A 253 50.64 3.49 -21.09
N GLN A 254 50.50 4.56 -20.29
CA GLN A 254 49.63 4.55 -19.10
C GLN A 254 48.15 4.36 -19.45
N GLN A 255 47.64 5.02 -20.50
CA GLN A 255 46.26 4.81 -20.96
C GLN A 255 46.01 3.37 -21.40
N LEU A 256 46.95 2.74 -22.11
CA LEU A 256 46.85 1.33 -22.52
C LEU A 256 46.83 0.37 -21.31
N SER A 257 47.63 0.63 -20.27
CA SER A 257 47.62 -0.16 -19.03
C SER A 257 46.28 -0.03 -18.30
N LEU A 258 45.79 1.21 -18.11
CA LEU A 258 44.50 1.47 -17.47
C LEU A 258 43.33 0.89 -18.27
N HIS A 259 43.40 0.92 -19.61
CA HIS A 259 42.38 0.30 -20.47
C HIS A 259 42.36 -1.23 -20.30
N LYS A 260 43.52 -1.88 -20.19
CA LYS A 260 43.64 -3.31 -19.89
C LYS A 260 43.08 -3.65 -18.50
N GLU A 261 43.33 -2.82 -17.49
CA GLU A 261 42.74 -3.00 -16.15
C GLU A 261 41.22 -2.83 -16.14
N LEU A 262 40.69 -1.83 -16.84
CA LEU A 262 39.24 -1.65 -17.01
C LEU A 262 38.58 -2.85 -17.71
N LEU A 263 39.23 -3.44 -18.71
CA LEU A 263 38.77 -4.69 -19.35
C LEU A 263 38.76 -5.87 -18.37
N MET A 264 39.82 -6.06 -17.59
CA MET A 264 39.90 -7.12 -16.57
C MET A 264 38.91 -6.92 -15.42
N LEU A 265 38.59 -5.68 -15.06
CA LEU A 265 37.56 -5.37 -14.06
C LEU A 265 36.15 -5.56 -14.62
N LYS A 266 35.90 -5.22 -15.90
CA LYS A 266 34.62 -5.50 -16.57
C LYS A 266 34.35 -7.00 -16.64
N ASP A 267 35.32 -7.82 -17.07
CA ASP A 267 35.14 -9.27 -17.13
C ASP A 267 34.83 -9.87 -15.74
N LYS A 268 35.57 -9.46 -14.70
CA LYS A 268 35.29 -9.87 -13.31
C LYS A 268 33.90 -9.44 -12.83
N LEU A 269 33.41 -8.26 -13.25
CA LEU A 269 32.06 -7.80 -12.94
C LEU A 269 30.99 -8.63 -13.68
N GLU A 270 31.17 -8.94 -14.96
CA GLU A 270 30.23 -9.78 -15.72
C GLU A 270 30.22 -11.23 -15.21
N LYS A 271 31.38 -11.78 -14.80
CA LYS A 271 31.45 -13.07 -14.12
C LYS A 271 30.66 -13.03 -12.80
N ALA A 272 30.93 -12.06 -11.93
CA ALA A 272 30.23 -11.90 -10.65
C ALA A 272 28.75 -11.48 -10.79
N LYS A 273 28.29 -11.04 -11.97
CA LYS A 273 26.86 -10.90 -12.29
C LYS A 273 26.24 -12.26 -12.61
N ARG A 274 26.88 -13.05 -13.50
CA ARG A 274 26.40 -14.39 -13.88
C ARG A 274 26.30 -15.33 -12.68
N GLU A 275 27.31 -15.32 -11.81
CA GLU A 275 27.32 -16.14 -10.59
C GLU A 275 26.14 -15.80 -9.66
N ARG A 276 25.87 -14.50 -9.43
CA ARG A 276 24.69 -14.06 -8.66
C ARG A 276 23.37 -14.35 -9.37
N GLN A 277 23.32 -14.28 -10.70
CA GLN A 277 22.12 -14.65 -11.46
C GLN A 277 21.79 -16.14 -11.26
N THR A 278 22.79 -17.03 -11.35
CA THR A 278 22.61 -18.45 -11.06
C THR A 278 22.19 -18.70 -9.60
N GLU A 279 22.79 -18.01 -8.62
CA GLU A 279 22.36 -18.08 -7.21
C GLU A 279 20.88 -17.64 -7.03
N THR A 280 20.45 -16.59 -7.72
CA THR A 280 19.03 -16.15 -7.67
C THR A 280 18.08 -17.11 -8.38
N ASP A 281 18.48 -17.69 -9.51
CA ASP A 281 17.65 -18.62 -10.27
C ASP A 281 17.49 -19.95 -9.52
N GLU A 282 18.54 -20.45 -8.85
CA GLU A 282 18.47 -21.60 -7.95
C GLU A 282 17.57 -21.31 -6.72
N ALA A 283 17.70 -20.13 -6.11
CA ALA A 283 16.87 -19.74 -4.96
C ALA A 283 15.38 -19.58 -5.33
N VAL A 284 15.08 -18.99 -6.50
CA VAL A 284 13.72 -18.88 -7.05
C VAL A 284 13.18 -20.27 -7.42
N GLY A 285 14.00 -21.15 -7.99
CA GLY A 285 13.67 -22.54 -8.25
C GLY A 285 13.25 -23.27 -6.98
N ALA A 286 14.08 -23.24 -5.92
CA ALA A 286 13.79 -23.86 -4.63
C ALA A 286 12.54 -23.29 -3.95
N LEU A 287 12.27 -21.99 -4.10
CA LEU A 287 11.06 -21.34 -3.59
C LEU A 287 9.81 -21.79 -4.35
N LYS A 288 9.87 -21.85 -5.68
CA LYS A 288 8.79 -22.36 -6.55
C LYS A 288 8.45 -23.81 -6.20
N ASP A 289 9.47 -24.65 -6.07
CA ASP A 289 9.39 -26.04 -5.63
C ASP A 289 8.64 -26.19 -4.30
N LYS A 290 8.95 -25.34 -3.31
CA LYS A 290 8.27 -25.30 -2.02
C LYS A 290 6.81 -24.87 -2.16
N TYR A 291 6.54 -23.83 -2.96
CA TYR A 291 5.18 -23.35 -3.22
C TYR A 291 4.32 -24.40 -3.94
N GLU A 292 4.87 -25.16 -4.89
CA GLU A 292 4.12 -26.23 -5.57
C GLU A 292 3.80 -27.40 -4.64
N ARG A 293 4.68 -27.75 -3.70
CA ARG A 293 4.39 -28.72 -2.61
C ARG A 293 3.28 -28.20 -1.69
N GLU A 294 3.38 -26.96 -1.20
CA GLU A 294 2.37 -26.33 -0.34
C GLU A 294 1.01 -26.22 -1.02
N ARG A 295 0.97 -25.81 -2.30
CA ARG A 295 -0.23 -25.79 -3.13
C ARG A 295 -0.85 -27.18 -3.24
N SER A 296 -0.04 -28.22 -3.47
CA SER A 296 -0.51 -29.60 -3.64
C SER A 296 -1.17 -30.15 -2.36
N MET A 297 -0.59 -29.87 -1.19
CA MET A 297 -1.19 -30.20 0.10
C MET A 297 -2.53 -29.46 0.29
N LEU A 298 -2.55 -28.15 0.04
CA LEU A 298 -3.77 -27.34 0.16
C LEU A 298 -4.89 -27.79 -0.79
N THR A 299 -4.59 -28.24 -2.02
CA THR A 299 -5.61 -28.81 -2.91
C THR A 299 -6.18 -30.13 -2.41
N GLU A 300 -5.36 -30.98 -1.79
CA GLU A 300 -5.82 -32.26 -1.21
C GLU A 300 -6.64 -32.04 0.07
N ASP A 301 -6.28 -31.06 0.90
CA ASP A 301 -7.08 -30.69 2.08
C ASP A 301 -8.41 -30.00 1.71
N ASN A 302 -8.42 -29.15 0.67
CA ASN A 302 -9.68 -28.64 0.11
C ASN A 302 -10.56 -29.79 -0.40
N ARG A 303 -9.98 -30.79 -1.10
CA ARG A 303 -10.73 -31.96 -1.58
C ARG A 303 -11.37 -32.75 -0.43
N LYS A 304 -10.67 -32.93 0.70
CA LYS A 304 -11.24 -33.54 1.92
C LYS A 304 -12.41 -32.72 2.46
N LEU A 305 -12.22 -31.41 2.65
CA LEU A 305 -13.25 -30.50 3.14
C LEU A 305 -14.50 -30.45 2.23
N THR A 306 -14.34 -30.54 0.90
CA THR A 306 -15.48 -30.71 -0.01
C THR A 306 -16.23 -32.00 0.30
N THR A 307 -15.55 -33.15 0.42
CA THR A 307 -16.21 -34.43 0.73
C THR A 307 -16.85 -34.47 2.13
N GLU A 308 -16.39 -33.67 3.08
CA GLU A 308 -17.11 -33.48 4.36
C GLU A 308 -18.31 -32.55 4.23
N THR A 309 -18.21 -31.51 3.41
CA THR A 309 -19.33 -30.62 3.08
C THR A 309 -20.46 -31.41 2.41
N ASP A 310 -20.15 -32.26 1.43
CA ASP A 310 -21.13 -33.12 0.74
C ASP A 310 -21.84 -34.09 1.70
N ARG A 311 -21.11 -34.64 2.68
CA ARG A 311 -21.69 -35.49 3.76
C ARG A 311 -22.62 -34.71 4.68
N LEU A 312 -22.31 -33.45 4.97
CA LEU A 312 -23.16 -32.58 5.79
C LEU A 312 -24.40 -32.12 5.01
N CYS A 313 -24.27 -31.75 3.73
CA CYS A 313 -25.42 -31.46 2.86
C CYS A 313 -26.39 -32.65 2.80
N THR A 314 -25.89 -33.84 2.47
CA THR A 314 -26.72 -35.07 2.43
C THR A 314 -27.21 -35.57 3.80
N PHE A 315 -26.84 -34.91 4.90
CA PHE A 315 -27.44 -35.07 6.23
C PHE A 315 -28.54 -34.02 6.47
N VAL A 316 -28.30 -32.76 6.11
CA VAL A 316 -29.30 -31.67 6.13
C VAL A 316 -30.48 -31.99 5.21
N ASP A 317 -30.27 -32.54 4.02
CA ASP A 317 -31.33 -32.95 3.10
C ASP A 317 -32.28 -33.98 3.74
N LYS A 318 -31.72 -34.94 4.50
CA LYS A 318 -32.49 -35.99 5.20
C LYS A 318 -33.31 -35.40 6.35
N LEU A 319 -32.71 -34.51 7.15
CA LEU A 319 -33.44 -33.80 8.21
C LEU A 319 -34.54 -32.90 7.63
N THR A 320 -34.30 -32.26 6.48
CA THR A 320 -35.28 -31.41 5.80
C THR A 320 -36.45 -32.23 5.28
N ALA A 321 -36.20 -33.40 4.68
CA ALA A 321 -37.23 -34.33 4.27
C ALA A 321 -38.05 -34.87 5.47
N GLN A 322 -37.40 -35.16 6.61
CA GLN A 322 -38.07 -35.59 7.84
C GLN A 322 -38.93 -34.47 8.46
N ASN A 323 -38.44 -33.24 8.52
CA ASN A 323 -39.22 -32.10 8.98
C ASN A 323 -40.45 -31.88 8.11
N ARG A 324 -40.29 -31.94 6.77
CA ARG A 324 -41.43 -31.81 5.85
C ARG A 324 -42.48 -32.90 6.06
N GLN A 325 -42.07 -34.16 6.27
CA GLN A 325 -43.02 -35.23 6.60
C GLN A 325 -43.80 -34.91 7.89
N LEU A 326 -43.14 -34.37 8.92
CA LEU A 326 -43.78 -33.98 10.17
C LEU A 326 -44.69 -32.75 10.01
N GLU A 327 -44.37 -31.82 9.11
CA GLU A 327 -45.22 -30.68 8.74
C GLU A 327 -46.46 -31.15 7.99
N ASP A 328 -46.31 -32.06 7.01
CA ASP A 328 -47.41 -32.69 6.30
C ASP A 328 -48.32 -33.47 7.28
N GLU A 329 -47.76 -34.27 8.20
CA GLU A 329 -48.51 -34.97 9.27
C GLU A 329 -49.24 -34.01 10.23
N LEU A 330 -48.66 -32.86 10.56
CA LEU A 330 -49.29 -31.83 11.39
C LEU A 330 -50.44 -31.12 10.66
N GLN A 331 -50.29 -30.84 9.37
CA GLN A 331 -51.36 -30.26 8.54
C GLN A 331 -52.53 -31.23 8.38
N ASP A 332 -52.23 -32.53 8.28
CA ASP A 332 -53.21 -33.61 8.23
C ASP A 332 -53.95 -33.81 9.57
N LEU A 333 -53.36 -33.40 10.70
CA LEU A 333 -54.02 -33.33 12.01
C LEU A 333 -54.80 -32.03 12.20
N ALA A 334 -54.35 -30.92 11.61
CA ALA A 334 -55.04 -29.63 11.63
C ALA A 334 -56.36 -29.69 10.85
N SER A 335 -56.37 -30.25 9.64
CA SER A 335 -57.59 -30.40 8.83
C SER A 335 -58.63 -31.31 9.51
N LYS A 336 -58.19 -32.40 10.16
CA LYS A 336 -59.05 -33.27 10.98
C LYS A 336 -59.59 -32.58 12.24
N LYS A 337 -58.91 -31.55 12.76
CA LYS A 337 -59.42 -30.70 13.85
C LYS A 337 -60.45 -29.68 13.34
N GLU A 338 -60.23 -29.10 12.17
CA GLU A 338 -61.17 -28.17 11.55
C GLU A 338 -62.49 -28.83 11.16
N SER A 339 -62.47 -30.08 10.66
CA SER A 339 -63.70 -30.83 10.40
C SER A 339 -64.47 -31.14 11.70
N VAL A 340 -63.80 -31.50 12.79
CA VAL A 340 -64.43 -31.66 14.12
C VAL A 340 -65.06 -30.35 14.59
N ALA A 341 -64.38 -29.21 14.47
CA ALA A 341 -64.94 -27.90 14.81
C ALA A 341 -66.15 -27.52 13.94
N HIS A 342 -66.17 -27.94 12.66
CA HIS A 342 -67.33 -27.78 11.78
C HIS A 342 -68.52 -28.64 12.25
N TRP A 343 -68.28 -29.90 12.63
CA TRP A 343 -69.31 -30.76 13.23
C TRP A 343 -69.89 -30.17 14.53
N GLU A 344 -69.04 -29.67 15.43
CA GLU A 344 -69.46 -28.99 16.66
C GLU A 344 -70.32 -27.76 16.37
N ALA A 345 -69.93 -26.93 15.38
CA ALA A 345 -70.72 -25.78 14.94
C ALA A 345 -72.06 -26.18 14.31
N GLN A 346 -72.10 -27.25 13.52
CA GLN A 346 -73.32 -27.75 12.89
C GLN A 346 -74.31 -28.33 13.93
N ILE A 347 -73.81 -29.03 14.95
CA ILE A 347 -74.61 -29.47 16.10
C ILE A 347 -75.16 -28.27 16.87
N GLY A 348 -74.33 -27.25 17.11
CA GLY A 348 -74.75 -26.01 17.78
C GLY A 348 -75.86 -25.26 17.03
N GLN A 349 -75.77 -25.17 15.70
CA GLN A 349 -76.83 -24.59 14.87
C GLN A 349 -78.10 -25.45 14.87
N GLY A 350 -77.97 -26.78 14.78
CA GLY A 350 -79.10 -27.70 14.87
C GLY A 350 -79.87 -27.59 16.19
N LEU A 351 -79.18 -27.40 17.32
CA LEU A 351 -79.78 -27.14 18.63
C LEU A 351 -80.59 -25.83 18.66
N VAL A 352 -80.06 -24.74 18.08
CA VAL A 352 -80.76 -23.45 18.00
C VAL A 352 -81.97 -23.51 17.05
N GLN A 353 -81.88 -24.28 15.97
CA GLN A 353 -82.99 -24.45 15.02
C GLN A 353 -84.10 -25.36 15.58
N TRP A 354 -83.80 -26.22 16.55
CA TRP A 354 -84.79 -27.08 17.21
C TRP A 354 -85.82 -26.28 18.03
N ASP A 355 -85.41 -25.12 18.58
CA ASP A 355 -86.27 -24.19 19.33
C ASP A 355 -87.22 -23.36 18.43
N SER A 356 -87.16 -23.53 17.09
CA SER A 356 -87.90 -22.68 16.13
C SER A 356 -88.48 -23.41 14.91
N SER A 357 -88.41 -24.74 14.83
CA SER A 357 -88.97 -25.55 13.73
C SER A 357 -89.90 -26.66 14.23
N ASP A 358 -90.73 -27.20 13.33
CA ASP A 358 -91.71 -28.24 13.66
C ASP A 358 -91.00 -29.54 14.09
N GLU A 359 -91.54 -30.20 15.12
CA GLU A 359 -90.80 -31.18 15.92
C GLU A 359 -90.36 -32.42 15.11
N LYS A 360 -91.06 -32.73 14.01
CA LYS A 360 -90.72 -33.83 13.10
C LYS A 360 -89.51 -33.52 12.21
N ASP A 361 -89.40 -32.31 11.68
CA ASP A 361 -88.38 -31.99 10.68
C ASP A 361 -86.99 -31.84 11.33
N ALA A 362 -86.94 -31.25 12.54
CA ALA A 362 -85.73 -31.23 13.35
C ALA A 362 -85.25 -32.65 13.72
N ARG A 363 -86.17 -33.57 14.06
CA ARG A 363 -85.83 -34.99 14.31
C ARG A 363 -85.25 -35.65 13.05
N GLY A 364 -85.82 -35.38 11.87
CA GLY A 364 -85.29 -35.86 10.59
C GLY A 364 -83.88 -35.35 10.30
N TYR A 365 -83.64 -34.04 10.47
CA TYR A 365 -82.33 -33.42 10.27
C TYR A 365 -81.28 -33.98 11.25
N LEU A 366 -81.59 -34.04 12.54
CA LEU A 366 -80.69 -34.56 13.57
C LEU A 366 -80.36 -36.04 13.37
N GLN A 367 -81.32 -36.86 12.91
CA GLN A 367 -81.06 -38.27 12.63
C GLN A 367 -80.20 -38.46 11.36
N ALA A 368 -80.40 -37.66 10.31
CA ALA A 368 -79.52 -37.65 9.14
C ALA A 368 -78.09 -37.18 9.50
N LEU A 369 -77.97 -36.16 10.36
CA LEU A 369 -76.70 -35.67 10.88
C LEU A 369 -75.99 -36.75 11.71
N ALA A 370 -76.71 -37.43 12.61
CA ALA A 370 -76.17 -38.53 13.42
C ALA A 370 -75.72 -39.72 12.57
N SER A 371 -76.47 -40.09 11.52
CA SER A 371 -76.04 -41.11 10.56
C SER A 371 -74.75 -40.71 9.84
N LYS A 372 -74.66 -39.49 9.28
CA LYS A 372 -73.44 -39.04 8.59
C LYS A 372 -72.23 -38.93 9.53
N MET A 373 -72.44 -38.44 10.76
CA MET A 373 -71.41 -38.43 11.80
C MET A 373 -70.96 -39.84 12.19
N THR A 374 -71.87 -40.83 12.20
CA THR A 374 -71.52 -42.23 12.48
C THR A 374 -70.70 -42.82 11.33
N GLU A 375 -71.10 -42.57 10.08
CA GLU A 375 -70.40 -43.03 8.88
C GLU A 375 -68.98 -42.44 8.76
N GLU A 376 -68.81 -41.15 9.07
CA GLU A 376 -67.48 -40.53 9.16
C GLU A 376 -66.69 -40.91 10.42
N LEU A 377 -67.33 -41.22 11.55
CA LEU A 377 -66.66 -41.84 12.72
C LEU A 377 -66.17 -43.26 12.44
N GLU A 378 -66.89 -44.03 11.62
CA GLU A 378 -66.46 -45.36 11.18
C GLU A 378 -65.37 -45.27 10.12
N SER A 379 -65.41 -44.28 9.22
CA SER A 379 -64.28 -43.91 8.36
C SER A 379 -63.03 -43.54 9.18
N LEU A 380 -63.15 -42.68 10.20
CA LEU A 380 -62.06 -42.34 11.11
C LEU A 380 -61.56 -43.54 11.92
N ARG A 381 -62.44 -44.48 12.35
CA ARG A 381 -62.02 -45.75 12.96
C ARG A 381 -61.28 -46.65 11.98
N SER A 382 -61.69 -46.68 10.71
CA SER A 382 -61.02 -47.47 9.66
C SER A 382 -59.58 -46.99 9.41
N SER A 383 -59.31 -45.69 9.56
CA SER A 383 -57.95 -45.13 9.51
C SER A 383 -57.16 -45.29 10.81
N SER A 384 -57.74 -45.84 11.89
CA SER A 384 -57.14 -45.78 13.23
C SER A 384 -57.31 -47.01 14.15
N LEU A 385 -57.53 -48.22 13.61
CA LEU A 385 -57.49 -49.45 14.43
C LEU A 385 -56.68 -50.62 13.83
N GLY A 386 -55.49 -50.84 14.40
CA GLY A 386 -54.94 -52.17 14.63
C GLY A 386 -55.29 -52.62 16.06
N PRO A 387 -56.12 -53.65 16.29
CA PRO A 387 -56.72 -53.89 17.61
C PRO A 387 -55.89 -54.80 18.52
N ARG A 388 -55.38 -54.28 19.65
CA ARG A 388 -54.99 -55.03 20.86
C ARG A 388 -55.22 -54.18 22.14
N PRO A 389 -55.40 -54.80 23.33
CA PRO A 389 -56.10 -54.17 24.46
C PRO A 389 -55.27 -53.15 25.24
N LEU A 390 -55.95 -52.35 26.07
CA LEU A 390 -55.32 -51.40 26.99
C LEU A 390 -54.47 -52.12 28.06
N ASP A 391 -53.16 -51.97 27.96
CA ASP A 391 -52.19 -52.23 29.03
C ASP A 391 -51.57 -50.88 29.47
N PRO A 392 -51.69 -50.46 30.75
CA PRO A 392 -51.06 -49.23 31.24
C PRO A 392 -49.53 -49.20 31.11
N LEU A 393 -48.87 -50.37 31.02
CA LEU A 393 -47.42 -50.49 31.10
C LEU A 393 -46.65 -49.79 29.96
N TRP A 394 -47.27 -49.48 28.81
CA TRP A 394 -46.56 -48.77 27.74
C TRP A 394 -46.28 -47.31 28.10
N LYS A 395 -47.19 -46.63 28.81
CA LYS A 395 -46.97 -45.26 29.28
C LYS A 395 -45.85 -45.22 30.32
N VAL A 396 -45.85 -46.18 31.25
CA VAL A 396 -44.79 -46.33 32.27
C VAL A 396 -43.44 -46.59 31.61
N ARG A 397 -43.35 -47.51 30.62
CA ARG A 397 -42.10 -47.78 29.89
C ARG A 397 -41.63 -46.60 29.05
N ARG A 398 -42.54 -45.78 28.49
CA ARG A 398 -42.18 -44.55 27.75
C ARG A 398 -41.65 -43.47 28.70
N SER A 399 -42.29 -43.27 29.87
CA SER A 399 -41.77 -42.39 30.93
C SER A 399 -40.39 -42.85 31.37
N GLN A 400 -40.23 -44.11 31.80
CA GLN A 400 -38.96 -44.64 32.28
C GLN A 400 -37.83 -44.55 31.23
N LYS A 401 -38.13 -44.67 29.93
CA LYS A 401 -37.13 -44.41 28.87
C LYS A 401 -36.76 -42.93 28.76
N LEU A 402 -37.72 -42.01 28.87
CA LEU A 402 -37.44 -40.57 28.89
C LEU A 402 -36.67 -40.18 30.16
N ASP A 403 -37.08 -40.65 31.33
CA ASP A 403 -36.42 -40.43 32.63
C ASP A 403 -34.99 -40.98 32.64
N MET A 404 -34.75 -42.14 32.01
CA MET A 404 -33.41 -42.72 31.89
C MET A 404 -32.55 -42.00 30.83
N SER A 405 -33.15 -41.53 29.74
CA SER A 405 -32.45 -40.68 28.75
C SER A 405 -32.03 -39.35 29.39
N ALA A 406 -32.95 -38.66 30.05
CA ALA A 406 -32.69 -37.41 30.76
C ALA A 406 -31.65 -37.59 31.87
N ARG A 407 -31.65 -38.72 32.60
CA ARG A 407 -30.59 -39.05 33.56
C ARG A 407 -29.22 -39.23 32.91
N LEU A 408 -29.13 -39.92 31.76
CA LEU A 408 -27.86 -40.10 31.04
C LEU A 408 -27.34 -38.79 30.43
N GLU A 409 -28.25 -37.94 29.97
CA GLU A 409 -27.95 -36.61 29.42
C GLU A 409 -27.48 -35.64 30.53
N LEU A 410 -28.15 -35.64 31.68
CA LEU A 410 -27.72 -34.91 32.89
C LEU A 410 -26.39 -35.46 33.45
N GLN A 411 -26.15 -36.76 33.41
CA GLN A 411 -24.88 -37.37 33.80
C GLN A 411 -23.74 -36.89 32.88
N SER A 412 -23.96 -36.90 31.56
CA SER A 412 -23.01 -36.39 30.57
C SER A 412 -22.70 -34.90 30.76
N ALA A 413 -23.74 -34.10 31.03
CA ALA A 413 -23.61 -32.67 31.33
C ALA A 413 -22.84 -32.41 32.64
N LEU A 414 -23.15 -33.15 33.71
CA LEU A 414 -22.44 -33.08 34.99
C LEU A 414 -20.97 -33.47 34.84
N ASP A 415 -20.67 -34.55 34.12
CA ASP A 415 -19.29 -34.99 33.86
C ASP A 415 -18.53 -33.97 32.99
N ALA A 416 -19.21 -33.27 32.07
CA ALA A 416 -18.63 -32.16 31.32
C ALA A 416 -18.34 -30.94 32.21
N GLU A 417 -19.26 -30.59 33.13
CA GLU A 417 -19.07 -29.49 34.07
C GLU A 417 -17.98 -29.80 35.12
N ILE A 418 -17.86 -31.06 35.56
CA ILE A 418 -16.76 -31.53 36.40
C ILE A 418 -15.42 -31.39 35.67
N ARG A 419 -15.32 -31.82 34.41
CA ARG A 419 -14.10 -31.63 33.60
C ARG A 419 -13.76 -30.15 33.42
N ALA A 420 -14.75 -29.30 33.14
CA ALA A 420 -14.55 -27.85 33.03
C ALA A 420 -14.05 -27.23 34.34
N LYS A 421 -14.66 -27.59 35.48
CA LYS A 421 -14.23 -27.15 36.81
C LYS A 421 -12.82 -27.62 37.17
N GLN A 422 -12.46 -28.87 36.85
CA GLN A 422 -11.09 -29.38 37.04
C GLN A 422 -10.06 -28.60 36.21
N LEU A 423 -10.39 -28.27 34.96
CA LEU A 423 -9.51 -27.52 34.05
C LEU A 423 -9.32 -26.07 34.55
N VAL A 424 -10.40 -25.38 34.95
CA VAL A 424 -10.31 -24.05 35.60
C VAL A 424 -9.53 -24.11 36.92
N GLN A 425 -9.69 -25.16 37.71
CA GLN A 425 -8.95 -25.34 38.96
C GLN A 425 -7.46 -25.58 38.71
N GLU A 426 -7.09 -26.24 37.61
CA GLU A 426 -5.69 -26.43 37.20
C GLU A 426 -5.06 -25.15 36.66
N GLU A 427 -5.76 -24.37 35.83
CA GLU A 427 -5.28 -23.03 35.43
C GLU A 427 -5.14 -22.10 36.65
N LEU A 428 -6.04 -22.21 37.65
CA LEU A 428 -5.90 -21.47 38.92
C LEU A 428 -4.68 -21.94 39.74
N ARG A 429 -4.31 -23.23 39.70
CA ARG A 429 -3.04 -23.71 40.30
C ARG A 429 -1.83 -23.12 39.58
N LYS A 430 -1.83 -23.12 38.24
CA LYS A 430 -0.76 -22.53 37.42
C LYS A 430 -0.62 -21.03 37.70
N VAL A 431 -1.71 -20.27 37.69
CA VAL A 431 -1.70 -18.83 38.00
C VAL A 431 -1.19 -18.57 39.42
N LYS A 432 -1.56 -19.39 40.42
CA LYS A 432 -1.00 -19.29 41.78
C LYS A 432 0.49 -19.61 41.83
N ALA A 433 0.96 -20.64 41.13
CA ALA A 433 2.38 -20.96 41.04
C ALA A 433 3.18 -19.83 40.35
N SER A 434 2.63 -19.25 39.28
CA SER A 434 3.19 -18.06 38.61
C SER A 434 3.24 -16.86 39.55
N ASN A 435 2.19 -16.59 40.34
CA ASN A 435 2.17 -15.49 41.31
C ASN A 435 3.23 -15.68 42.41
N ILE A 436 3.36 -16.89 42.97
CA ILE A 436 4.41 -17.23 43.94
C ILE A 436 5.82 -17.04 43.32
N SER A 437 6.00 -17.41 42.05
CA SER A 437 7.27 -17.15 41.36
C SER A 437 7.54 -15.65 41.17
N PHE A 438 6.50 -14.85 40.91
CA PHE A 438 6.61 -13.39 40.77
C PHE A 438 6.91 -12.70 42.10
N GLU A 439 6.29 -13.14 43.20
CA GLU A 439 6.60 -12.70 44.57
C GLU A 439 8.05 -13.05 44.96
N SER A 440 8.55 -14.24 44.58
CA SER A 440 9.95 -14.63 44.82
C SER A 440 10.97 -13.77 44.06
N ILE A 441 10.62 -13.28 42.87
CA ILE A 441 11.49 -12.40 42.06
C ILE A 441 11.53 -10.98 42.65
N ASN A 442 10.45 -10.51 43.29
CA ASN A 442 10.41 -9.22 43.96
C ASN A 442 11.09 -9.22 45.35
N ALA A 443 11.49 -10.38 45.88
CA ALA A 443 12.07 -10.50 47.23
C ALA A 443 13.59 -10.20 47.28
N ASP A 444 14.31 -10.36 46.17
CA ASP A 444 15.78 -10.35 46.14
C ASP A 444 16.40 -8.97 45.81
N SER A 445 15.79 -7.90 46.33
CA SER A 445 16.31 -6.51 46.17
C SER A 445 15.96 -5.58 47.34
N GLY A 446 16.75 -5.65 48.43
CA GLY A 446 16.79 -4.59 49.46
C GLY A 446 17.41 -3.29 48.89
N LEU A 447 17.20 -2.09 49.44
CA LEU A 447 16.90 -1.62 50.81
C LEU A 447 16.27 -0.19 50.72
N PRO A 448 15.85 0.50 51.82
CA PRO A 448 14.96 0.03 52.90
C PRO A 448 13.93 1.10 53.39
N CYS A 449 12.99 0.66 54.25
CA CYS A 449 12.38 1.40 55.37
C CYS A 449 11.48 2.65 55.12
N LEU A 450 10.22 2.57 55.59
CA LEU A 450 9.77 3.34 56.77
C LEU A 450 8.67 2.57 57.54
N LEU A 451 8.43 2.99 58.79
CA LEU A 451 7.61 2.37 59.85
C LEU A 451 6.10 2.20 59.53
N ASN A 452 5.28 1.40 60.24
CA ASN A 452 5.43 0.23 61.13
C ASN A 452 4.00 -0.23 61.58
N THR A 453 3.83 -1.46 62.10
CA THR A 453 2.63 -2.01 62.83
C THR A 453 1.23 -1.96 62.18
N GLY A 454 0.36 -2.99 62.23
CA GLY A 454 0.53 -4.38 62.67
C GLY A 454 -0.73 -4.99 63.35
N LEU A 455 -1.18 -6.18 62.90
CA LEU A 455 -2.19 -7.07 63.54
C LEU A 455 -3.65 -6.53 63.56
N LYS A 456 -4.73 -7.33 63.52
CA LYS A 456 -4.95 -8.80 63.49
C LYS A 456 -6.36 -9.13 62.94
N LEU A 457 -6.56 -10.33 62.35
CA LEU A 457 -7.90 -10.99 62.29
C LEU A 457 -8.22 -11.60 63.66
N PRO A 458 -9.51 -11.73 64.08
CA PRO A 458 -10.36 -12.91 63.75
C PRO A 458 -11.89 -12.57 63.66
N ASP A 459 -12.88 -13.47 63.48
CA ASP A 459 -12.98 -14.77 62.78
C ASP A 459 -14.47 -15.12 62.49
N PHE A 460 -14.68 -16.03 61.53
CA PHE A 460 -15.71 -17.08 61.44
C PHE A 460 -17.23 -16.80 61.33
N GLN A 461 -17.78 -17.48 60.30
CA GLN A 461 -19.02 -18.27 60.21
C GLN A 461 -20.39 -17.66 59.87
N ASP A 462 -21.02 -18.43 58.96
CA ASP A 462 -22.44 -18.75 58.74
C ASP A 462 -23.47 -17.62 58.62
N SER A 463 -24.52 -17.73 57.81
CA SER A 463 -24.85 -18.47 56.59
C SER A 463 -26.34 -18.23 56.39
N ILE A 464 -26.71 -17.42 55.39
CA ILE A 464 -27.78 -17.70 54.43
C ILE A 464 -28.97 -18.54 55.01
N PHE A 465 -29.77 -17.98 55.93
CA PHE A 465 -31.12 -18.52 56.19
C PHE A 465 -32.22 -17.52 56.63
N GLU A 466 -31.95 -16.23 56.74
CA GLU A 466 -33.02 -15.21 56.82
C GLU A 466 -33.38 -14.66 55.43
N TYR A 467 -33.94 -15.54 54.58
CA TYR A 467 -34.59 -15.16 53.31
C TYR A 467 -36.12 -15.06 53.43
N PHE A 468 -36.66 -15.30 54.63
CA PHE A 468 -38.11 -15.37 54.88
C PHE A 468 -38.53 -14.46 56.04
N ASN A 469 -38.62 -13.16 55.79
CA ASN A 469 -39.80 -12.37 56.16
C ASN A 469 -39.84 -10.98 55.49
N THR A 470 -41.07 -10.50 55.27
CA THR A 470 -41.46 -9.10 54.98
C THR A 470 -40.69 -8.31 53.91
N SER A 471 -41.23 -8.33 52.69
CA SER A 471 -41.52 -7.07 51.97
C SER A 471 -42.74 -6.38 52.63
N PRO A 472 -43.04 -5.08 52.44
CA PRO A 472 -42.75 -4.33 51.20
C PRO A 472 -42.30 -2.84 51.34
N LEU A 473 -42.06 -2.26 50.15
CA LEU A 473 -42.01 -0.83 49.78
C LEU A 473 -40.70 -0.03 49.91
N ALA A 474 -40.47 0.75 48.85
CA ALA A 474 -39.62 1.95 48.73
C ALA A 474 -38.11 1.83 49.02
N HIS A 475 -37.35 1.45 48.00
CA HIS A 475 -36.16 2.18 47.51
C HIS A 475 -35.97 1.85 46.02
N ASP A 476 -36.38 2.76 45.13
CA ASP A 476 -36.39 2.55 43.67
C ASP A 476 -35.60 3.67 42.94
N LEU A 477 -35.26 3.43 41.67
CA LEU A 477 -34.72 4.39 40.70
C LEU A 477 -33.31 4.98 40.96
N THR A 478 -32.28 4.13 41.04
CA THR A 478 -30.96 4.54 40.52
C THR A 478 -30.98 4.48 38.99
N PHE A 479 -31.08 5.65 38.36
CA PHE A 479 -31.23 5.80 36.91
C PHE A 479 -30.10 5.13 36.12
N ARG A 480 -30.45 4.22 35.19
CA ARG A 480 -29.56 3.78 34.11
C ARG A 480 -29.46 4.89 33.07
N VAL A 481 -28.53 5.82 33.24
CA VAL A 481 -28.31 6.92 32.30
C VAL A 481 -27.72 6.38 31.00
N THR A 482 -28.43 6.57 29.89
CA THR A 482 -27.93 6.32 28.54
C THR A 482 -26.94 7.40 28.12
N HIS A 483 -25.97 7.09 27.26
CA HIS A 483 -24.99 8.08 26.80
C HIS A 483 -25.66 9.28 26.09
N GLN A 484 -25.52 10.48 26.67
CA GLN A 484 -25.83 11.76 26.01
C GLN A 484 -24.77 12.03 24.94
N LEU A 485 -25.00 11.54 23.72
CA LEU A 485 -24.07 11.62 22.58
C LEU A 485 -24.40 12.81 21.66
N SER A 486 -23.50 13.79 21.58
CA SER A 486 -23.56 14.89 20.61
C SER A 486 -22.47 14.73 19.54
N ILE A 487 -22.74 15.18 18.30
CA ILE A 487 -21.73 15.16 17.22
C ILE A 487 -20.74 16.30 17.45
N LYS A 488 -19.44 16.00 17.43
CA LYS A 488 -18.38 16.93 17.85
C LYS A 488 -17.29 17.06 16.80
N THR A 489 -16.76 18.27 16.65
CA THR A 489 -15.52 18.53 15.91
C THR A 489 -14.34 18.43 16.87
N PHE A 490 -13.36 17.60 16.52
CA PHE A 490 -12.11 17.42 17.26
C PHE A 490 -10.98 18.22 16.58
N SER A 491 -10.16 18.90 17.38
CA SER A 491 -9.07 19.77 16.89
C SER A 491 -7.74 19.04 16.65
N SER A 492 -7.63 17.79 17.10
CA SER A 492 -6.46 16.92 16.94
C SER A 492 -6.88 15.48 16.62
N PRO A 493 -5.97 14.62 16.09
CA PRO A 493 -6.29 13.28 15.63
C PRO A 493 -6.75 12.39 16.79
N THR A 494 -8.06 12.11 16.83
CA THR A 494 -8.73 11.46 17.97
C THR A 494 -9.18 10.05 17.58
N GLN A 495 -9.05 9.09 18.49
CA GLN A 495 -9.44 7.69 18.26
C GLN A 495 -10.83 7.40 18.84
N CYS A 496 -11.53 6.47 18.20
CA CYS A 496 -12.78 5.89 18.70
C CYS A 496 -12.50 4.91 19.85
N THR A 497 -13.11 5.11 21.01
CA THR A 497 -12.99 4.23 22.19
C THR A 497 -13.50 2.81 21.91
N HIS A 498 -14.43 2.64 20.96
CA HIS A 498 -14.94 1.32 20.59
C HIS A 498 -13.95 0.53 19.69
N CYS A 499 -13.70 0.97 18.45
CA CYS A 499 -12.88 0.20 17.49
C CYS A 499 -11.37 0.49 17.56
N THR A 500 -10.92 1.46 18.36
CA THR A 500 -9.55 2.02 18.42
C THR A 500 -9.07 2.73 17.15
N SER A 501 -9.85 2.69 16.05
CA SER A 501 -9.52 3.39 14.80
C SER A 501 -9.60 4.91 14.93
N LEU A 502 -8.91 5.60 14.02
CA LEU A 502 -8.80 7.05 13.97
C LEU A 502 -10.08 7.68 13.40
N MET A 503 -10.54 8.78 13.99
CA MET A 503 -11.68 9.54 13.49
C MET A 503 -11.18 10.58 12.47
N VAL A 504 -11.03 10.13 11.23
CA VAL A 504 -10.58 10.95 10.10
C VAL A 504 -11.69 11.93 9.68
N GLY A 505 -11.33 13.20 9.49
CA GLY A 505 -12.22 14.25 9.01
C GLY A 505 -11.80 15.64 9.50
N LEU A 506 -12.19 16.71 8.79
CA LEU A 506 -11.89 18.09 9.22
C LEU A 506 -12.86 18.61 10.29
N ILE A 507 -14.13 18.19 10.22
CA ILE A 507 -15.18 18.53 11.18
C ILE A 507 -16.04 17.29 11.49
N ARG A 508 -16.83 17.35 12.58
CA ARG A 508 -17.92 16.41 12.89
C ARG A 508 -17.52 14.92 12.89
N GLN A 509 -16.26 14.60 13.23
CA GLN A 509 -15.64 13.30 12.96
C GLN A 509 -16.25 12.12 13.74
N GLY A 510 -17.03 12.40 14.79
CA GLY A 510 -17.73 11.39 15.57
C GLY A 510 -18.65 11.97 16.64
N TYR A 511 -19.22 11.08 17.45
CA TYR A 511 -19.97 11.41 18.65
C TYR A 511 -19.05 11.52 19.88
N PHE A 512 -19.42 12.40 20.79
CA PHE A 512 -18.83 12.60 22.10
C PHE A 512 -19.92 12.48 23.18
N CYS A 513 -19.67 11.73 24.25
CA CYS A 513 -20.57 11.66 25.39
C CYS A 513 -20.27 12.77 26.40
N GLU A 514 -21.24 13.66 26.63
CA GLU A 514 -21.08 14.80 27.53
C GLU A 514 -20.95 14.39 29.02
N VAL A 515 -21.50 13.23 29.39
CA VAL A 515 -21.45 12.70 30.77
C VAL A 515 -20.12 12.02 31.10
N CYS A 516 -19.56 11.21 30.18
CA CYS A 516 -18.40 10.35 30.49
C CYS A 516 -17.23 10.43 29.48
N SER A 517 -17.24 11.38 28.56
CA SER A 517 -16.22 11.57 27.52
C SER A 517 -15.94 10.34 26.61
N PHE A 518 -16.88 9.39 26.52
CA PHE A 518 -16.82 8.32 25.52
C PHE A 518 -16.88 8.90 24.09
N ILE A 519 -16.03 8.41 23.19
CA ILE A 519 -15.85 8.95 21.85
C ILE A 519 -16.00 7.83 20.83
N CYS A 520 -16.81 8.02 19.78
CA CYS A 520 -16.97 7.00 18.75
C CYS A 520 -17.31 7.54 17.35
N HIS A 521 -16.93 6.81 16.30
CA HIS A 521 -17.43 7.05 14.95
C HIS A 521 -18.95 6.94 14.89
N VAL A 522 -19.57 7.58 13.91
CA VAL A 522 -21.02 7.47 13.63
C VAL A 522 -21.48 6.00 13.52
N SER A 523 -20.70 5.15 12.85
CA SER A 523 -20.97 3.71 12.70
C SER A 523 -20.65 2.86 13.95
N CYS A 524 -19.96 3.41 14.95
CA CYS A 524 -19.70 2.77 16.23
C CYS A 524 -20.70 3.18 17.32
N LYS A 525 -21.57 4.17 17.06
CA LYS A 525 -22.56 4.71 18.01
C LYS A 525 -23.41 3.60 18.64
N ASP A 526 -23.99 2.72 17.82
CA ASP A 526 -24.92 1.68 18.28
C ASP A 526 -24.19 0.47 18.91
N ASN A 527 -22.85 0.46 18.86
CA ASN A 527 -21.98 -0.48 19.55
C ASN A 527 -21.40 0.12 20.86
N ALA A 528 -21.90 1.29 21.31
CA ALA A 528 -21.54 1.86 22.60
C ALA A 528 -22.07 1.00 23.76
N PRO A 529 -21.36 0.95 24.91
CA PRO A 529 -21.89 0.36 26.13
C PRO A 529 -23.25 0.95 26.51
N GLN A 530 -24.16 0.13 27.02
CA GLN A 530 -25.51 0.58 27.40
C GLN A 530 -25.58 1.21 28.81
N VAL A 531 -24.43 1.48 29.42
CA VAL A 531 -24.30 2.01 30.79
C VAL A 531 -23.31 3.18 30.77
N CYS A 532 -23.79 4.36 31.17
CA CYS A 532 -22.98 5.56 31.33
C CYS A 532 -22.95 5.98 32.82
N PRO A 533 -21.80 6.35 33.40
CA PRO A 533 -20.45 6.36 32.82
C PRO A 533 -19.84 4.96 32.67
N ILE A 534 -18.88 4.84 31.75
CA ILE A 534 -18.13 3.59 31.51
C ILE A 534 -17.07 3.40 32.61
N PRO A 535 -16.92 2.20 33.23
CA PRO A 535 -15.87 1.93 34.21
C PRO A 535 -14.44 2.15 33.66
N PRO A 536 -13.48 2.65 34.47
CA PRO A 536 -12.12 2.96 34.00
C PRO A 536 -11.39 1.79 33.31
N GLU A 537 -11.57 0.58 33.83
CA GLU A 537 -11.02 -0.67 33.28
C GLU A 537 -11.59 -0.99 31.89
N GLN A 538 -12.86 -0.66 31.63
CA GLN A 538 -13.52 -0.89 30.34
C GLN A 538 -13.23 0.23 29.32
N ALA A 539 -12.87 1.43 29.79
CA ALA A 539 -12.56 2.56 28.93
C ALA A 539 -11.21 2.44 28.18
N LYS A 540 -10.33 1.52 28.59
CA LYS A 540 -8.98 1.33 28.04
C LYS A 540 -8.83 0.00 27.29
N ARG A 541 -9.37 -0.10 26.07
CA ARG A 541 -8.95 -1.16 25.13
C ARG A 541 -7.46 -0.98 24.78
N PRO A 542 -6.66 -2.06 24.73
CA PRO A 542 -5.26 -1.99 24.28
C PRO A 542 -5.17 -1.60 22.81
N LEU A 543 -4.03 -1.05 22.38
CA LEU A 543 -3.72 -0.83 20.97
C LEU A 543 -3.53 -2.17 20.24
N GLY A 544 -3.97 -2.23 18.99
CA GLY A 544 -3.94 -3.41 18.15
C GLY A 544 -4.72 -3.19 16.85
N ILE A 545 -4.56 -4.12 15.91
CA ILE A 545 -5.37 -4.19 14.69
C ILE A 545 -6.06 -5.56 14.68
N ASP A 546 -7.37 -5.56 14.41
CA ASP A 546 -8.12 -6.76 14.07
C ASP A 546 -7.56 -7.34 12.77
N VAL A 547 -6.90 -8.49 12.87
CA VAL A 547 -6.19 -9.14 11.77
C VAL A 547 -7.12 -9.58 10.63
N GLN A 548 -8.39 -9.88 10.92
CA GLN A 548 -9.36 -10.30 9.91
C GLN A 548 -10.01 -9.10 9.21
N ARG A 549 -10.27 -8.03 9.95
CA ARG A 549 -10.96 -6.83 9.42
C ARG A 549 -10.01 -5.76 8.88
N GLY A 550 -8.75 -5.75 9.32
CA GLY A 550 -7.79 -4.69 9.04
C GLY A 550 -8.14 -3.37 9.74
N ILE A 551 -8.78 -3.42 10.91
CA ILE A 551 -9.34 -2.26 11.62
C ILE A 551 -8.67 -2.09 12.99
N GLY A 552 -8.32 -0.85 13.35
CA GLY A 552 -7.76 -0.48 14.65
C GLY A 552 -6.44 0.31 14.53
N THR A 553 -5.86 0.72 15.66
CA THR A 553 -4.54 1.40 15.69
C THR A 553 -3.46 0.49 16.26
N ALA A 554 -2.43 0.18 15.47
CA ALA A 554 -1.29 -0.63 15.90
C ALA A 554 -0.24 0.16 16.68
N TYR A 555 0.16 1.34 16.19
CA TYR A 555 1.18 2.18 16.84
C TYR A 555 0.96 3.66 16.55
N LYS A 556 1.42 4.53 17.44
CA LYS A 556 1.32 5.98 17.31
C LYS A 556 2.39 6.68 18.13
N GLY A 557 2.91 7.80 17.65
CA GLY A 557 3.96 8.56 18.33
C GLY A 557 4.42 9.79 17.57
N PHE A 558 5.28 10.58 18.19
CA PHE A 558 5.93 11.69 17.49
C PHE A 558 7.14 11.19 16.70
N VAL A 559 7.31 11.76 15.51
CA VAL A 559 8.45 11.51 14.62
C VAL A 559 8.90 12.83 14.01
N ARG A 560 9.98 12.80 13.25
CA ARG A 560 10.45 13.90 12.42
C ARG A 560 10.52 13.46 10.97
N ILE A 561 10.03 14.30 10.06
CA ILE A 561 10.13 14.10 8.60
C ILE A 561 10.91 15.26 7.98
N PRO A 562 11.56 15.11 6.81
CA PRO A 562 12.20 16.21 6.12
C PRO A 562 11.18 17.32 5.83
N LYS A 563 11.62 18.59 5.86
CA LYS A 563 10.80 19.68 5.33
C LYS A 563 10.63 19.50 3.80
N PRO A 564 9.57 20.02 3.16
CA PRO A 564 9.31 19.82 1.73
C PRO A 564 10.45 20.26 0.78
N THR A 565 11.38 21.06 1.27
CA THR A 565 12.61 21.50 0.56
C THR A 565 13.83 20.61 0.87
N GLY A 566 13.59 19.38 1.33
CA GLY A 566 14.59 18.34 1.60
C GLY A 566 15.35 18.50 2.93
N VAL A 567 16.08 17.45 3.30
CA VAL A 567 16.85 17.36 4.57
C VAL A 567 17.82 18.54 4.76
N LYS A 568 18.32 19.15 3.66
CA LYS A 568 19.14 20.38 3.66
C LYS A 568 18.50 21.56 4.41
N LYS A 569 17.16 21.61 4.47
CA LYS A 569 16.39 22.68 5.13
C LYS A 569 15.88 22.26 6.52
N GLY A 570 16.33 21.10 7.01
CA GLY A 570 16.02 20.58 8.33
C GLY A 570 14.85 19.59 8.35
N TRP A 571 14.48 19.21 9.58
CA TRP A 571 13.38 18.31 9.88
C TRP A 571 12.20 19.10 10.46
N GLN A 572 10.97 18.72 10.14
CA GLN A 572 9.75 19.16 10.82
C GLN A 572 9.21 18.06 11.74
N ARG A 573 8.53 18.45 12.81
CA ARG A 573 7.89 17.51 13.74
C ARG A 573 6.53 17.06 13.19
N ALA A 574 6.27 15.77 13.25
CA ALA A 574 5.00 15.17 12.85
C ALA A 574 4.50 14.21 13.95
N TYR A 575 3.18 14.00 13.98
CA TYR A 575 2.55 12.93 14.75
C TYR A 575 2.14 11.82 13.79
N ALA A 576 2.69 10.63 13.98
CA ALA A 576 2.47 9.47 13.12
C ALA A 576 1.51 8.49 13.80
N VAL A 577 0.59 7.92 13.02
CA VAL A 577 -0.41 6.94 13.49
C VAL A 577 -0.55 5.82 12.45
N VAL A 578 -0.29 4.58 12.86
CA VAL A 578 -0.54 3.38 12.04
C VAL A 578 -1.92 2.83 12.40
N CYS A 579 -2.91 3.11 11.55
CA CYS A 579 -4.32 2.84 11.78
C CYS A 579 -4.98 2.28 10.52
N ASP A 580 -5.85 1.27 10.67
CA ASP A 580 -6.64 0.66 9.59
C ASP A 580 -5.78 0.26 8.35
N CYS A 581 -4.60 -0.30 8.63
CA CYS A 581 -3.56 -0.66 7.66
C CYS A 581 -3.01 0.53 6.83
N LYS A 582 -3.05 1.74 7.37
CA LYS A 582 -2.46 2.96 6.79
C LYS A 582 -1.57 3.70 7.80
N LEU A 583 -0.53 4.38 7.31
CA LEU A 583 0.33 5.27 8.09
C LEU A 583 -0.08 6.72 7.82
N PHE A 584 -0.81 7.32 8.75
CA PHE A 584 -1.19 8.74 8.74
C PHE A 584 -0.08 9.58 9.36
N LEU A 585 0.24 10.73 8.74
CA LEU A 585 1.15 11.73 9.26
C LEU A 585 0.43 13.07 9.42
N TYR A 586 0.52 13.66 10.62
CA TYR A 586 -0.05 14.96 10.96
C TYR A 586 1.08 15.95 11.23
N GLU A 587 1.05 17.12 10.61
CA GLU A 587 2.05 18.15 10.87
C GLU A 587 1.85 18.76 12.27
N VAL A 588 2.95 18.95 13.01
CA VAL A 588 2.94 19.65 14.30
C VAL A 588 3.63 21.01 14.09
N PRO A 589 2.89 22.13 14.07
CA PRO A 589 3.45 23.43 13.73
C PRO A 589 4.51 23.89 14.74
N GLU A 590 5.59 24.48 14.23
CA GLU A 590 6.71 24.97 15.03
C GLU A 590 6.34 26.29 15.75
N GLY A 591 5.60 26.19 16.88
CA GLY A 591 5.10 27.37 17.59
C GLY A 591 4.42 27.10 18.93
N LYS A 592 3.43 27.94 19.28
CA LYS A 592 2.77 28.00 20.61
C LYS A 592 1.94 26.77 21.02
N SER A 593 1.79 25.77 20.15
CA SER A 593 1.05 24.53 20.43
C SER A 593 1.95 23.32 20.22
N THR A 594 1.95 22.40 21.18
CA THR A 594 2.65 21.10 21.09
C THR A 594 1.81 20.00 20.46
N GLN A 595 0.53 20.27 20.19
CA GLN A 595 -0.46 19.31 19.67
C GLN A 595 -0.48 19.29 18.13
N PRO A 596 -0.62 18.11 17.50
CA PRO A 596 -0.89 17.99 16.07
C PRO A 596 -2.27 18.57 15.73
N GLY A 597 -2.39 19.18 14.54
CA GLY A 597 -3.69 19.52 13.97
C GLY A 597 -4.45 18.31 13.44
N VAL A 598 -5.73 18.46 13.12
CA VAL A 598 -6.57 17.39 12.55
C VAL A 598 -6.39 17.20 11.03
N VAL A 599 -5.70 18.14 10.36
CA VAL A 599 -5.34 18.04 8.93
C VAL A 599 -4.16 17.08 8.75
N THR A 600 -4.34 16.08 7.91
CA THR A 600 -3.33 15.06 7.61
C THR A 600 -2.42 15.55 6.48
N SER A 601 -1.10 15.50 6.64
CA SER A 601 -0.15 15.93 5.60
C SER A 601 0.21 14.81 4.62
N GLN A 602 0.14 13.54 5.04
CA GLN A 602 0.42 12.37 4.19
C GLN A 602 -0.28 11.11 4.74
N VAL A 603 -0.74 10.20 3.87
CA VAL A 603 -1.23 8.87 4.27
C VAL A 603 -0.71 7.80 3.31
N LEU A 604 0.17 6.94 3.81
CA LEU A 604 0.68 5.79 3.06
C LEU A 604 -0.17 4.55 3.37
N ASP A 605 -0.51 3.75 2.35
CA ASP A 605 -1.30 2.53 2.52
C ASP A 605 -0.36 1.31 2.57
N LEU A 606 -0.37 0.53 3.65
CA LEU A 606 0.57 -0.59 3.84
C LEU A 606 0.27 -1.79 2.91
N ARG A 607 -0.78 -1.69 2.09
CA ARG A 607 -1.17 -2.68 1.07
C ARG A 607 -0.61 -2.37 -0.32
N ASP A 608 0.29 -1.39 -0.43
CA ASP A 608 1.06 -1.16 -1.65
C ASP A 608 2.00 -2.35 -1.92
N GLU A 609 2.14 -2.71 -3.19
CA GLU A 609 3.02 -3.81 -3.62
C GLU A 609 4.49 -3.38 -3.53
N GLU A 610 4.76 -2.08 -3.73
CA GLU A 610 6.05 -1.44 -3.53
C GLU A 610 6.25 -0.90 -2.09
N PHE A 611 5.35 -1.25 -1.14
CA PHE A 611 5.56 -0.88 0.26
C PHE A 611 6.84 -1.54 0.77
N SER A 612 7.74 -0.77 1.37
CA SER A 612 8.87 -1.35 2.09
C SER A 612 9.38 -0.44 3.19
N VAL A 613 9.95 -1.04 4.23
CA VAL A 613 10.63 -0.31 5.31
C VAL A 613 12.06 -0.78 5.40
N SER A 614 13.00 0.15 5.55
CA SER A 614 14.43 -0.15 5.62
C SER A 614 15.20 0.83 6.51
N SER A 615 16.33 0.37 7.04
CA SER A 615 17.34 1.24 7.62
C SER A 615 18.04 2.05 6.52
N VAL A 616 18.55 3.24 6.87
CA VAL A 616 19.37 4.06 5.98
C VAL A 616 20.84 3.98 6.36
N LEU A 617 21.73 4.06 5.37
CA LEU A 617 23.16 4.23 5.58
C LEU A 617 23.52 5.73 5.61
N ALA A 618 24.71 6.06 6.14
CA ALA A 618 25.20 7.45 6.16
C ALA A 618 25.42 8.03 4.75
N SER A 619 25.55 7.18 3.72
CA SER A 619 25.53 7.55 2.30
C SER A 619 24.18 8.09 1.82
N ASP A 620 23.08 7.61 2.40
CA ASP A 620 21.73 7.87 1.92
C ASP A 620 21.22 9.22 2.45
N VAL A 621 21.79 9.67 3.57
CA VAL A 621 21.37 10.85 4.34
C VAL A 621 22.52 11.81 4.59
N ILE A 622 23.25 12.19 3.54
CA ILE A 622 24.47 13.03 3.58
C ILE A 622 24.32 14.40 4.29
N HIS A 623 23.10 14.84 4.61
CA HIS A 623 22.80 16.10 5.32
C HIS A 623 22.30 15.88 6.76
N ALA A 624 22.11 14.64 7.22
CA ALA A 624 21.74 14.33 8.61
C ALA A 624 22.98 14.35 9.52
N THR A 625 22.81 14.63 10.82
CA THR A 625 23.96 14.54 11.74
C THR A 625 24.31 13.07 12.00
N ARG A 626 25.59 12.78 12.25
CA ARG A 626 26.05 11.40 12.54
C ARG A 626 25.35 10.75 13.76
N LYS A 627 24.76 11.56 14.66
CA LYS A 627 23.97 11.06 15.80
C LYS A 627 22.54 10.69 15.42
N ASP A 628 21.98 11.31 14.38
CA ASP A 628 20.61 11.05 13.91
C ASP A 628 20.53 9.82 13.01
N VAL A 629 21.58 9.52 12.21
CA VAL A 629 21.57 8.40 11.24
C VAL A 629 21.10 7.06 11.83
N PRO A 630 21.56 6.61 13.02
CA PRO A 630 21.05 5.39 13.65
C PRO A 630 19.53 5.42 13.89
N CYS A 631 18.94 6.59 14.13
CA CYS A 631 17.53 6.81 14.43
C CYS A 631 16.65 7.05 13.18
N ILE A 632 17.24 7.19 11.98
CA ILE A 632 16.50 7.37 10.72
C ILE A 632 16.15 6.01 10.10
N PHE A 633 14.91 5.86 9.63
CA PHE A 633 14.49 4.80 8.72
C PHE A 633 13.84 5.39 7.45
N ARG A 634 13.64 4.54 6.46
CA ARG A 634 13.06 4.87 5.15
C ARG A 634 11.82 4.03 4.95
N VAL A 635 10.72 4.67 4.58
CA VAL A 635 9.47 4.03 4.13
C VAL A 635 9.33 4.31 2.64
N THR A 636 9.19 3.28 1.83
CA THR A 636 9.01 3.37 0.38
C THR A 636 7.57 3.02 0.01
N SER A 637 7.04 3.66 -1.03
CA SER A 637 5.76 3.32 -1.67
C SER A 637 5.84 3.61 -3.17
N SER A 638 4.96 3.01 -3.96
CA SER A 638 4.74 3.40 -5.36
C SER A 638 4.25 4.85 -5.45
N LEU A 639 4.58 5.52 -6.57
CA LEU A 639 4.01 6.85 -6.88
C LEU A 639 3.44 6.91 -8.31
N LEU A 640 4.01 6.17 -9.25
CA LEU A 640 3.54 6.02 -10.62
C LEU A 640 3.84 4.58 -11.07
N SER A 641 3.01 4.01 -11.95
CA SER A 641 3.22 2.65 -12.45
C SER A 641 4.07 2.66 -13.73
N SER A 642 5.38 2.48 -13.57
CA SER A 642 6.39 2.20 -14.62
C SER A 642 6.61 3.28 -15.71
N PRO A 643 7.85 3.71 -16.00
CA PRO A 643 9.10 3.57 -15.24
C PRO A 643 9.47 4.90 -14.55
N ALA A 644 8.73 5.28 -13.51
CA ALA A 644 9.09 6.38 -12.61
C ALA A 644 9.11 5.86 -11.17
N GLY A 645 10.23 6.08 -10.47
CA GLY A 645 10.62 5.26 -9.31
C GLY A 645 9.74 5.37 -8.06
N ALA A 646 9.76 4.31 -7.25
CA ALA A 646 9.13 4.28 -5.93
C ALA A 646 9.69 5.39 -5.02
N VAL A 647 8.81 6.12 -4.34
CA VAL A 647 9.17 7.28 -3.53
C VAL A 647 9.50 6.85 -2.11
N SER A 648 10.64 7.33 -1.62
CA SER A 648 11.12 7.08 -0.26
C SER A 648 10.91 8.29 0.66
N LEU A 649 10.07 8.12 1.67
CA LEU A 649 9.98 9.02 2.81
C LEU A 649 11.04 8.64 3.84
N LEU A 650 11.85 9.61 4.25
CA LEU A 650 12.73 9.48 5.42
C LEU A 650 11.95 9.81 6.69
N VAL A 651 12.11 9.01 7.74
CA VAL A 651 11.50 9.23 9.05
C VAL A 651 12.57 9.11 10.13
N LEU A 652 12.75 10.17 10.90
CA LEU A 652 13.64 10.24 12.07
C LEU A 652 12.83 9.98 13.34
N ALA A 653 13.11 8.87 14.01
CA ALA A 653 12.54 8.55 15.32
C ALA A 653 13.27 9.30 16.44
N GLU A 654 12.65 9.37 17.63
CA GLU A 654 13.25 10.02 18.81
C GLU A 654 14.45 9.23 19.39
N SER A 655 14.58 7.94 19.06
CA SER A 655 15.74 7.11 19.39
C SER A 655 15.88 5.90 18.45
N GLU A 656 17.02 5.22 18.46
CA GLU A 656 17.24 3.97 17.75
C GLU A 656 16.29 2.85 18.24
N ALA A 657 15.95 2.86 19.54
CA ALA A 657 14.97 1.92 20.10
C ALA A 657 13.56 2.18 19.56
N GLU A 658 13.14 3.45 19.44
CA GLU A 658 11.87 3.80 18.79
C GLU A 658 11.87 3.44 17.31
N LYS A 659 12.95 3.70 16.57
CA LYS A 659 13.09 3.23 15.18
C LYS A 659 12.87 1.71 15.08
N LYS A 660 13.49 0.92 15.95
CA LYS A 660 13.34 -0.54 15.95
C LYS A 660 11.89 -0.97 16.19
N LYS A 661 11.13 -0.27 17.05
CA LYS A 661 9.68 -0.48 17.21
C LYS A 661 8.90 -0.09 15.95
N TRP A 662 9.15 1.10 15.40
CA TRP A 662 8.48 1.60 14.19
C TRP A 662 8.66 0.65 12.99
N MET A 663 9.90 0.24 12.70
CA MET A 663 10.18 -0.71 11.62
C MET A 663 9.49 -2.06 11.89
N GLY A 664 9.70 -2.65 13.07
CA GLY A 664 9.12 -3.96 13.41
C GLY A 664 7.59 -4.00 13.40
N VAL A 665 6.89 -2.92 13.75
CA VAL A 665 5.43 -2.82 13.60
C VAL A 665 5.03 -2.80 12.13
N LEU A 666 5.67 -1.97 11.31
CA LEU A 666 5.33 -1.83 9.89
C LEU A 666 5.63 -3.13 9.11
N GLU A 667 6.78 -3.76 9.37
CA GLU A 667 7.18 -5.07 8.82
C GLU A 667 6.21 -6.19 9.26
N SER A 668 5.81 -6.21 10.53
CA SER A 668 4.83 -7.18 11.05
C SER A 668 3.47 -7.02 10.36
N LEU A 669 2.98 -5.78 10.22
CA LEU A 669 1.72 -5.51 9.51
C LEU A 669 1.80 -5.86 8.03
N GLN A 670 2.91 -5.58 7.35
CA GLN A 670 3.12 -6.01 5.96
C GLN A 670 3.08 -7.55 5.84
N SER A 671 3.72 -8.27 6.76
CA SER A 671 3.66 -9.74 6.81
C SER A 671 2.23 -10.26 7.04
N ILE A 672 1.45 -9.58 7.89
CA ILE A 672 0.05 -9.90 8.18
C ILE A 672 -0.84 -9.64 6.94
N LEU A 673 -0.66 -8.50 6.26
CA LEU A 673 -1.40 -8.13 5.05
C LEU A 673 -1.16 -9.14 3.91
N ALA A 674 0.11 -9.49 3.67
CA ALA A 674 0.51 -10.46 2.65
C ALA A 674 -0.09 -11.86 2.92
N LYS A 675 -0.07 -12.32 4.18
CA LYS A 675 -0.64 -13.62 4.59
C LYS A 675 -2.16 -13.67 4.40
N ASN A 676 -2.88 -12.62 4.81
CA ASN A 676 -4.34 -12.59 4.74
C ASN A 676 -4.90 -12.22 3.35
N ARG A 677 -4.05 -11.88 2.38
CA ARG A 677 -4.43 -11.46 1.01
C ARG A 677 -5.53 -10.39 1.00
N LEU A 678 -5.44 -9.44 1.94
CA LEU A 678 -6.41 -8.36 2.12
C LEU A 678 -6.36 -7.43 0.90
N ARG A 679 -7.21 -7.70 -0.08
CA ARG A 679 -7.19 -7.09 -1.43
C ARG A 679 -6.92 -5.59 -1.37
N ASN A 680 -5.81 -5.16 -1.98
CA ASN A 680 -5.64 -3.77 -2.32
C ASN A 680 -6.80 -3.35 -3.26
N ARG A 681 -7.38 -2.17 -3.02
CA ARG A 681 -8.62 -1.71 -3.70
C ARG A 681 -8.33 -0.65 -4.74
N VAL A 682 -7.22 -0.79 -5.46
CA VAL A 682 -6.82 0.08 -6.57
C VAL A 682 -7.83 -0.03 -7.72
N VAL A 683 -8.51 1.08 -8.02
CA VAL A 683 -9.46 1.23 -9.15
C VAL A 683 -8.82 2.01 -10.30
N HIS A 684 -8.02 3.02 -9.96
CA HIS A 684 -7.28 3.86 -10.89
C HIS A 684 -5.79 3.57 -10.84
N VAL A 685 -5.10 3.66 -11.98
CA VAL A 685 -3.64 3.50 -12.04
C VAL A 685 -3.04 4.80 -12.60
N LEU A 686 -1.96 5.27 -11.99
CA LEU A 686 -1.36 6.58 -12.28
C LEU A 686 -0.20 6.42 -13.25
N HIS A 687 -0.35 6.99 -14.45
CA HIS A 687 0.67 7.01 -15.49
C HIS A 687 1.10 8.45 -15.80
N GLU A 688 2.36 8.65 -16.18
CA GLU A 688 2.78 9.91 -16.78
C GLU A 688 2.25 9.99 -18.21
N ALA A 689 1.32 10.91 -18.46
CA ALA A 689 0.64 11.04 -19.75
C ALA A 689 1.56 11.60 -20.84
N TYR A 690 2.54 12.42 -20.44
CA TYR A 690 3.59 12.94 -21.29
C TYR A 690 4.79 13.44 -20.48
N ASP A 691 5.98 13.36 -21.09
CA ASP A 691 7.30 13.70 -20.53
C ASP A 691 7.32 15.08 -19.83
N SER A 692 7.55 15.05 -18.52
CA SER A 692 7.63 16.20 -17.60
C SER A 692 8.70 17.25 -17.93
N SER A 693 9.64 16.98 -18.85
CA SER A 693 10.55 17.99 -19.36
C SER A 693 9.88 19.01 -20.31
N LEU A 694 8.68 18.72 -20.84
CA LEU A 694 7.92 19.59 -21.73
C LEU A 694 7.55 20.94 -21.04
N PRO A 695 8.05 22.11 -21.51
CA PRO A 695 7.81 23.38 -20.83
C PRO A 695 6.34 23.81 -20.71
N ALA A 696 5.46 23.33 -21.60
CA ALA A 696 4.02 23.64 -21.56
C ALA A 696 3.31 23.04 -20.33
N ILE A 697 3.77 21.88 -19.81
CA ILE A 697 3.20 21.26 -18.61
C ILE A 697 3.32 22.21 -17.41
N LYS A 698 4.45 22.91 -17.29
CA LYS A 698 4.74 23.83 -16.18
C LYS A 698 3.82 25.05 -16.11
N SER A 699 3.18 25.43 -17.23
CA SER A 699 2.23 26.56 -17.32
C SER A 699 0.79 26.12 -17.63
N THR A 700 0.48 24.83 -17.53
CA THR A 700 -0.86 24.28 -17.77
C THR A 700 -1.81 24.63 -16.64
N LEU A 701 -2.92 25.28 -16.98
CA LEU A 701 -4.01 25.68 -16.10
C LEU A 701 -5.17 24.67 -16.15
N CYS A 702 -5.52 24.18 -17.34
CA CYS A 702 -6.53 23.15 -17.58
C CYS A 702 -6.13 22.24 -18.75
N ALA A 703 -6.79 21.11 -18.93
CA ALA A 703 -6.52 20.15 -20.01
C ALA A 703 -7.80 19.38 -20.42
N ALA A 704 -7.75 18.67 -21.53
CA ALA A 704 -8.77 17.69 -21.92
C ALA A 704 -8.17 16.61 -22.83
N ILE A 705 -8.70 15.39 -22.75
CA ILE A 705 -8.42 14.33 -23.73
C ILE A 705 -9.28 14.63 -24.98
N VAL A 706 -8.66 14.67 -26.15
CA VAL A 706 -9.34 14.92 -27.43
C VAL A 706 -9.69 13.59 -28.12
N ASP A 707 -8.75 12.65 -28.09
CA ASP A 707 -8.88 11.25 -28.51
C ASP A 707 -7.70 10.43 -27.98
N ARG A 708 -7.61 9.15 -28.39
CA ARG A 708 -6.56 8.20 -27.96
C ARG A 708 -5.12 8.64 -28.23
N GLU A 709 -4.85 9.54 -29.17
CA GLU A 709 -3.49 10.03 -29.44
C GLU A 709 -3.26 11.49 -29.00
N ARG A 710 -4.31 12.21 -28.56
CA ARG A 710 -4.24 13.68 -28.44
C ARG A 710 -4.77 14.25 -27.13
N ILE A 711 -3.94 15.08 -26.48
CA ILE A 711 -4.28 15.87 -25.29
C ILE A 711 -4.28 17.36 -25.65
N ALA A 712 -5.32 18.10 -25.27
CA ALA A 712 -5.34 19.55 -25.27
C ALA A 712 -4.86 20.11 -23.92
N LEU A 713 -3.94 21.08 -23.93
CA LEU A 713 -3.38 21.76 -22.77
C LEU A 713 -3.67 23.26 -22.85
N GLY A 714 -4.48 23.77 -21.93
CA GLY A 714 -4.79 25.19 -21.78
C GLY A 714 -3.81 25.82 -20.81
N THR A 715 -2.98 26.75 -21.29
CA THR A 715 -1.86 27.31 -20.53
C THR A 715 -2.01 28.82 -20.25
N GLU A 716 -1.07 29.38 -19.50
CA GLU A 716 -0.85 30.83 -19.38
C GLU A 716 -0.72 31.55 -20.75
N GLU A 717 -0.13 30.88 -21.76
CA GLU A 717 0.24 31.50 -23.05
C GLU A 717 -0.62 31.07 -24.26
N GLY A 718 -1.54 30.12 -24.10
CA GLY A 718 -2.36 29.62 -25.22
C GLY A 718 -2.92 28.22 -25.01
N LEU A 719 -3.75 27.78 -25.95
CA LEU A 719 -4.16 26.40 -26.11
C LEU A 719 -3.16 25.67 -27.00
N PHE A 720 -2.61 24.56 -26.50
CA PHE A 720 -1.74 23.65 -27.23
C PHE A 720 -2.42 22.27 -27.35
N VAL A 721 -2.08 21.51 -28.39
CA VAL A 721 -2.44 20.09 -28.53
C VAL A 721 -1.17 19.28 -28.70
N VAL A 722 -1.05 18.18 -27.95
CA VAL A 722 0.08 17.24 -27.99
C VAL A 722 -0.40 15.96 -28.67
N GLU A 723 0.21 15.59 -29.80
CA GLU A 723 0.09 14.27 -30.43
C GLU A 723 1.08 13.33 -29.72
N VAL A 724 0.58 12.63 -28.71
CA VAL A 724 1.34 11.89 -27.69
C VAL A 724 2.22 10.80 -28.29
N THR A 725 1.72 10.07 -29.29
CA THR A 725 2.42 8.98 -29.98
C THR A 725 3.47 9.45 -31.00
N ARG A 726 3.52 10.75 -31.33
CA ARG A 726 4.32 11.29 -32.45
C ARG A 726 5.33 12.37 -32.05
N ASP A 727 5.33 12.79 -30.79
CA ASP A 727 6.11 13.93 -30.29
C ASP A 727 5.89 15.23 -31.10
N VAL A 728 4.65 15.46 -31.56
CA VAL A 728 4.25 16.69 -32.27
C VAL A 728 3.39 17.55 -31.36
N ILE A 729 3.70 18.85 -31.28
CA ILE A 729 2.94 19.80 -30.46
C ILE A 729 2.46 20.95 -31.35
N VAL A 730 1.17 21.25 -31.29
CA VAL A 730 0.50 22.24 -32.15
C VAL A 730 -0.09 23.35 -31.30
N ARG A 731 0.23 24.62 -31.59
CA ARG A 731 -0.39 25.78 -30.95
C ARG A 731 -1.75 26.05 -31.60
N ALA A 732 -2.78 25.54 -30.96
CA ALA A 732 -4.16 25.57 -31.43
C ALA A 732 -4.69 27.01 -31.42
N ALA A 733 -4.68 27.70 -30.28
CA ALA A 733 -5.17 29.07 -30.16
C ALA A 733 -4.28 29.96 -29.25
N ASP A 734 -4.12 31.23 -29.61
CA ASP A 734 -3.24 32.20 -28.94
C ASP A 734 -3.92 32.91 -27.73
N CYS A 735 -4.88 32.22 -27.09
CA CYS A 735 -5.67 32.74 -25.97
C CYS A 735 -4.88 32.73 -24.66
N LYS A 736 -4.48 33.90 -24.15
CA LYS A 736 -3.73 34.00 -22.88
C LYS A 736 -4.57 33.63 -21.66
N LYS A 737 -3.97 32.87 -20.73
CA LYS A 737 -4.55 32.32 -19.49
C LYS A 737 -5.87 31.57 -19.75
N VAL A 738 -5.78 30.37 -20.33
CA VAL A 738 -6.92 29.47 -20.52
C VAL A 738 -7.24 28.77 -19.19
N HIS A 739 -8.20 29.30 -18.42
CA HIS A 739 -8.53 28.82 -17.08
C HIS A 739 -9.34 27.52 -17.06
N GLN A 740 -10.23 27.31 -18.04
CA GLN A 740 -11.03 26.09 -18.23
C GLN A 740 -11.27 25.90 -19.73
N MET A 741 -11.42 24.65 -20.17
CA MET A 741 -11.89 24.31 -21.51
C MET A 741 -13.05 23.32 -21.43
N GLU A 742 -14.04 23.48 -22.29
CA GLU A 742 -15.16 22.55 -22.48
C GLU A 742 -15.16 22.10 -23.94
N LEU A 743 -15.10 20.78 -24.17
CA LEU A 743 -15.16 20.19 -25.50
C LEU A 743 -16.64 19.94 -25.88
N ILE A 744 -17.04 20.32 -27.08
CA ILE A 744 -18.41 20.10 -27.58
C ILE A 744 -18.34 19.27 -28.89
N PRO A 745 -18.08 17.95 -28.82
CA PRO A 745 -17.86 17.12 -30.01
C PRO A 745 -19.09 17.06 -30.94
N LYS A 746 -20.29 17.04 -30.36
CA LYS A 746 -21.57 16.98 -31.11
C LYS A 746 -21.72 18.16 -32.07
N GLU A 747 -21.41 19.37 -31.63
CA GLU A 747 -21.51 20.59 -32.46
C GLU A 747 -20.18 20.94 -33.14
N LYS A 748 -19.12 20.14 -32.95
CA LYS A 748 -17.76 20.41 -33.44
C LYS A 748 -17.27 21.81 -33.05
N MET A 749 -17.41 22.11 -31.75
CA MET A 749 -17.02 23.38 -31.12
C MET A 749 -16.17 23.13 -29.86
N VAL A 750 -15.43 24.15 -29.44
CA VAL A 750 -14.67 24.20 -28.18
C VAL A 750 -14.95 25.54 -27.50
N ALA A 751 -15.28 25.53 -26.21
CA ALA A 751 -15.42 26.74 -25.40
C ALA A 751 -14.23 26.88 -24.44
N LEU A 752 -13.59 28.05 -24.43
CA LEU A 752 -12.43 28.36 -23.59
C LEU A 752 -12.78 29.52 -22.65
N LEU A 753 -12.62 29.32 -21.34
CA LEU A 753 -12.68 30.40 -20.36
C LEU A 753 -11.30 31.04 -20.25
N CYS A 754 -11.09 32.22 -20.83
CA CYS A 754 -9.74 32.80 -20.96
C CYS A 754 -9.65 34.31 -20.72
N GLY A 755 -8.40 34.79 -20.66
CA GLY A 755 -8.04 36.19 -20.46
C GLY A 755 -8.20 36.69 -19.02
N ARG A 756 -7.55 37.83 -18.72
CA ARG A 756 -7.57 38.46 -17.37
C ARG A 756 -8.98 38.70 -16.83
N ASN A 757 -9.94 38.96 -17.71
CA ASN A 757 -11.33 39.26 -17.38
C ASN A 757 -12.25 38.03 -17.51
N ARG A 758 -11.71 36.80 -17.57
CA ARG A 758 -12.44 35.52 -17.65
C ARG A 758 -13.68 35.58 -18.55
N HIS A 759 -13.48 35.74 -19.85
CA HIS A 759 -14.57 35.64 -20.83
C HIS A 759 -14.55 34.24 -21.45
N VAL A 760 -15.70 33.78 -21.91
CA VAL A 760 -15.78 32.59 -22.76
C VAL A 760 -15.52 33.00 -24.22
N HIS A 761 -14.61 32.26 -24.86
CA HIS A 761 -14.31 32.30 -26.28
C HIS A 761 -14.72 30.98 -26.93
N LEU A 762 -15.37 31.04 -28.10
CA LEU A 762 -15.82 29.88 -28.87
C LEU A 762 -14.96 29.72 -30.13
N HIS A 763 -14.40 28.51 -30.32
CA HIS A 763 -13.59 28.13 -31.48
C HIS A 763 -14.15 26.88 -32.18
N PRO A 764 -13.95 26.73 -33.50
CA PRO A 764 -14.32 25.53 -34.24
C PRO A 764 -13.36 24.37 -33.96
N TRP A 765 -13.87 23.14 -33.94
CA TRP A 765 -13.12 21.93 -33.60
C TRP A 765 -11.82 21.71 -34.39
N GLY A 766 -11.76 22.12 -35.66
CA GLY A 766 -10.56 21.99 -36.51
C GLY A 766 -9.31 22.66 -35.94
N VAL A 767 -9.46 23.59 -34.98
CA VAL A 767 -8.36 24.17 -34.20
C VAL A 767 -7.59 23.10 -33.40
N LEU A 768 -8.26 22.05 -32.92
CA LEU A 768 -7.63 20.89 -32.26
C LEU A 768 -6.96 19.92 -33.25
N GLU A 769 -7.37 19.95 -34.51
CA GLU A 769 -6.76 19.22 -35.64
C GLU A 769 -5.60 20.01 -36.27
N GLY A 770 -5.25 21.17 -35.69
CA GLY A 770 -4.13 22.00 -36.11
C GLY A 770 -4.40 22.91 -37.30
N ALA A 771 -5.68 23.07 -37.68
CA ALA A 771 -6.09 24.08 -38.66
C ALA A 771 -5.91 25.50 -38.12
N GLU A 772 -6.09 26.51 -38.97
CA GLU A 772 -6.22 27.90 -38.54
C GLU A 772 -7.61 28.16 -37.95
N ALA A 773 -7.69 29.04 -36.95
CA ALA A 773 -8.94 29.37 -36.30
C ALA A 773 -9.82 30.20 -37.24
N ALA A 774 -10.76 29.54 -37.94
CA ALA A 774 -11.67 30.19 -38.88
C ALA A 774 -12.52 31.32 -38.24
N PHE A 775 -12.66 31.30 -36.91
CA PHE A 775 -13.11 32.42 -36.09
C PHE A 775 -12.67 32.27 -34.63
N ASP A 776 -12.79 33.38 -33.89
CA ASP A 776 -12.81 33.45 -32.43
C ASP A 776 -14.05 34.26 -32.03
N ILE A 777 -15.03 33.63 -31.40
CA ILE A 777 -16.28 34.29 -30.97
C ILE A 777 -16.23 34.50 -29.45
N LYS A 778 -15.93 35.74 -29.05
CA LYS A 778 -15.88 36.17 -27.66
C LYS A 778 -17.27 36.57 -27.15
N LEU A 779 -17.78 35.85 -26.15
CA LEU A 779 -19.06 36.14 -25.49
C LEU A 779 -18.89 37.30 -24.50
N THR A 780 -19.19 38.53 -24.93
CA THR A 780 -18.94 39.77 -24.15
C THR A 780 -19.72 39.85 -22.83
N GLU A 781 -20.92 39.28 -22.78
CA GLU A 781 -21.73 39.18 -21.56
C GLU A 781 -21.06 38.31 -20.48
N THR A 782 -20.23 37.34 -20.85
CA THR A 782 -19.60 36.37 -19.91
C THR A 782 -18.45 36.94 -19.08
N LYS A 783 -18.32 38.27 -19.01
CA LYS A 783 -17.23 38.96 -18.31
C LYS A 783 -17.19 38.62 -16.82
N GLY A 784 -16.10 38.00 -16.38
CA GLY A 784 -15.91 37.59 -14.99
C GLY A 784 -16.57 36.25 -14.65
N CYS A 785 -16.77 35.39 -15.64
CA CYS A 785 -17.31 34.04 -15.46
C CYS A 785 -16.46 33.24 -14.45
N GLN A 786 -17.15 32.61 -13.49
CA GLN A 786 -16.55 31.91 -12.35
C GLN A 786 -16.48 30.40 -12.57
N ALA A 787 -17.57 29.81 -13.09
CA ALA A 787 -17.67 28.40 -13.47
C ALA A 787 -18.34 28.29 -14.84
N LEU A 788 -17.87 27.35 -15.65
CA LEU A 788 -18.41 27.01 -16.96
C LEU A 788 -18.81 25.53 -16.97
N THR A 789 -19.84 25.16 -17.71
CA THR A 789 -20.17 23.76 -17.99
C THR A 789 -20.90 23.63 -19.33
N THR A 790 -20.90 22.43 -19.90
CA THR A 790 -21.63 22.09 -21.12
C THR A 790 -22.59 20.93 -20.88
N GLY A 791 -23.75 20.96 -21.53
CA GLY A 791 -24.81 20.00 -21.28
C GLY A 791 -25.87 19.97 -22.38
N VAL A 792 -26.75 18.96 -22.34
CA VAL A 792 -27.88 18.84 -23.25
C VAL A 792 -29.15 18.98 -22.42
N LEU A 793 -29.94 20.05 -22.62
CA LEU A 793 -31.08 20.38 -21.77
C LEU A 793 -32.36 19.59 -22.09
N ARG A 794 -32.37 18.85 -23.21
CA ARG A 794 -33.47 17.98 -23.68
C ARG A 794 -32.86 16.83 -24.49
N PRO A 795 -33.24 15.56 -24.26
CA PRO A 795 -32.70 14.42 -25.01
C PRO A 795 -32.71 14.64 -26.53
N GLY A 796 -31.56 14.38 -27.17
CA GLY A 796 -31.36 14.61 -28.61
C GLY A 796 -31.10 16.07 -29.04
N GLY A 797 -31.44 17.07 -28.21
CA GLY A 797 -31.31 18.51 -28.51
C GLY A 797 -29.88 19.03 -28.69
N PRO A 798 -29.70 20.27 -29.19
CA PRO A 798 -28.39 20.88 -29.38
C PRO A 798 -27.63 21.03 -28.05
N ALA A 799 -26.29 21.04 -28.13
CA ALA A 799 -25.48 21.28 -26.96
C ALA A 799 -25.67 22.72 -26.44
N CYS A 800 -25.79 22.87 -25.14
CA CYS A 800 -25.89 24.14 -24.44
C CYS A 800 -24.63 24.39 -23.60
N LEU A 801 -24.17 25.63 -23.63
CA LEU A 801 -23.07 26.16 -22.84
C LEU A 801 -23.66 27.03 -21.71
N LEU A 802 -23.25 26.77 -20.47
CA LEU A 802 -23.83 27.42 -19.29
C LEU A 802 -22.70 28.09 -18.48
N ALA A 803 -22.81 29.40 -18.30
CA ALA A 803 -21.75 30.25 -17.74
C ALA A 803 -22.26 31.02 -16.50
N ALA A 804 -21.60 30.83 -15.35
CA ALA A 804 -21.95 31.49 -14.09
C ALA A 804 -21.17 32.78 -13.87
N ILE A 805 -21.88 33.86 -13.50
CA ILE A 805 -21.33 35.18 -13.16
C ILE A 805 -22.01 35.65 -11.86
N LYS A 806 -21.30 35.60 -10.73
CA LYS A 806 -21.85 35.88 -9.39
C LYS A 806 -23.09 35.02 -9.10
N ARG A 807 -24.28 35.60 -9.22
CA ARG A 807 -25.58 34.95 -9.00
C ARG A 807 -26.37 34.74 -10.29
N GLN A 808 -25.87 35.17 -11.45
CA GLN A 808 -26.52 34.97 -12.75
C GLN A 808 -25.90 33.75 -13.44
N VAL A 809 -26.72 32.91 -14.06
CA VAL A 809 -26.25 31.85 -14.96
C VAL A 809 -26.86 32.07 -16.34
N LEU A 810 -26.00 32.23 -17.35
CA LEU A 810 -26.36 32.48 -18.74
C LEU A 810 -26.36 31.17 -19.51
N CYS A 811 -27.45 30.87 -20.22
CA CYS A 811 -27.53 29.68 -21.07
C CYS A 811 -27.46 30.07 -22.56
N TYR A 812 -26.48 29.50 -23.27
CA TYR A 812 -26.30 29.65 -24.71
C TYR A 812 -26.49 28.30 -25.42
N GLU A 813 -27.41 28.22 -26.37
CA GLU A 813 -27.45 27.14 -27.34
C GLU A 813 -26.27 27.29 -28.31
N ILE A 814 -25.53 26.21 -28.55
CA ILE A 814 -24.38 26.18 -29.46
C ILE A 814 -24.78 25.46 -30.75
N THR A 815 -24.38 26.01 -31.90
CA THR A 815 -24.80 25.51 -33.21
C THR A 815 -23.66 25.50 -34.23
N ARG A 816 -23.68 24.53 -35.16
CA ARG A 816 -22.73 24.46 -36.28
C ARG A 816 -22.87 25.63 -37.28
N ALA A 817 -24.09 26.15 -37.46
CA ALA A 817 -24.38 27.24 -38.39
C ALA A 817 -24.26 28.62 -37.72
N LYS A 818 -23.91 29.67 -38.49
CA LYS A 818 -23.91 31.06 -38.00
C LYS A 818 -25.31 31.43 -37.45
N PRO A 819 -25.43 32.11 -36.30
CA PRO A 819 -24.39 32.82 -35.52
C PRO A 819 -23.52 31.97 -34.57
N HIS A 820 -23.56 30.64 -34.67
CA HIS A 820 -22.83 29.64 -33.85
C HIS A 820 -23.20 29.56 -32.37
N HIS A 821 -23.91 30.56 -31.85
CA HIS A 821 -24.43 30.62 -30.50
C HIS A 821 -25.73 31.43 -30.45
N ARG A 822 -26.64 31.08 -29.53
CA ARG A 822 -27.87 31.82 -29.26
C ARG A 822 -28.15 31.83 -27.76
N LYS A 823 -28.20 33.00 -27.12
CA LYS A 823 -28.65 33.12 -25.72
C LYS A 823 -30.11 32.66 -25.65
N LEU A 824 -30.38 31.62 -24.86
CA LEU A 824 -31.73 31.08 -24.68
C LEU A 824 -32.45 31.77 -23.53
N TRP A 825 -31.79 31.85 -22.38
CA TRP A 825 -32.33 32.39 -21.14
C TRP A 825 -31.20 32.72 -20.15
N GLU A 826 -31.59 33.37 -19.07
CA GLU A 826 -30.74 33.75 -17.95
C GLU A 826 -31.54 33.48 -16.66
N VAL A 827 -30.91 32.89 -15.65
CA VAL A 827 -31.56 32.54 -14.38
C VAL A 827 -30.72 33.02 -13.19
N GLN A 828 -31.39 33.36 -12.08
CA GLN A 828 -30.73 33.75 -10.85
C GLN A 828 -30.54 32.55 -9.92
N ALA A 829 -29.30 32.27 -9.54
CA ALA A 829 -28.94 31.26 -8.56
C ALA A 829 -29.24 31.72 -7.11
N PRO A 830 -29.53 30.79 -6.18
CA PRO A 830 -29.79 31.11 -4.78
C PRO A 830 -28.63 31.90 -4.15
N GLY A 831 -27.41 31.34 -4.18
CA GLY A 831 -26.18 32.01 -3.75
C GLY A 831 -25.27 32.41 -4.91
N VAL A 832 -24.04 32.81 -4.57
CA VAL A 832 -22.97 32.98 -5.57
C VAL A 832 -22.53 31.60 -6.07
N ALA A 833 -22.52 31.40 -7.37
CA ALA A 833 -22.14 30.14 -7.99
C ALA A 833 -20.63 29.87 -7.81
N GLN A 834 -20.31 28.80 -7.10
CA GLN A 834 -18.96 28.25 -6.92
C GLN A 834 -18.69 27.10 -7.91
N TRP A 835 -19.73 26.34 -8.24
CA TRP A 835 -19.67 25.21 -9.16
C TRP A 835 -20.93 25.17 -10.06
N LEU A 836 -20.78 24.63 -11.28
CA LEU A 836 -21.87 24.28 -12.18
C LEU A 836 -21.64 22.86 -12.73
N GLY A 837 -22.72 22.12 -12.95
CA GLY A 837 -22.69 20.85 -13.67
C GLY A 837 -24.09 20.35 -14.01
N MET A 838 -24.19 19.37 -14.91
CA MET A 838 -25.45 18.68 -15.20
C MET A 838 -25.65 17.52 -14.22
N VAL A 839 -26.83 17.44 -13.60
CA VAL A 839 -27.24 16.36 -12.69
C VAL A 839 -28.69 16.00 -13.03
N ARG A 840 -28.97 14.72 -13.33
CA ARG A 840 -30.33 14.25 -13.74
C ARG A 840 -30.93 15.05 -14.90
N GLU A 841 -30.15 15.29 -15.97
CA GLU A 841 -30.49 16.15 -17.12
C GLU A 841 -30.87 17.62 -16.78
N ARG A 842 -30.69 18.05 -15.52
CA ARG A 842 -30.96 19.40 -15.03
C ARG A 842 -29.66 20.13 -14.72
N LEU A 843 -29.69 21.46 -14.83
CA LEU A 843 -28.57 22.29 -14.41
C LEU A 843 -28.50 22.36 -12.88
N CYS A 844 -27.41 21.91 -12.29
CA CYS A 844 -27.11 22.06 -10.87
C CYS A 844 -26.13 23.24 -10.66
N VAL A 845 -26.41 24.07 -9.65
CA VAL A 845 -25.49 25.10 -9.15
C VAL A 845 -25.08 24.82 -7.72
N GLY A 846 -23.78 24.77 -7.47
CA GLY A 846 -23.18 24.78 -6.14
C GLY A 846 -22.93 26.22 -5.68
N TYR A 847 -23.31 26.53 -4.45
CA TYR A 847 -23.12 27.83 -3.80
C TYR A 847 -22.73 27.62 -2.32
N PRO A 848 -22.29 28.66 -1.58
CA PRO A 848 -21.84 28.47 -0.19
C PRO A 848 -22.89 27.76 0.67
N SER A 849 -22.51 26.60 1.20
CA SER A 849 -23.30 25.71 2.06
C SER A 849 -24.56 25.09 1.42
N GLY A 850 -24.70 25.11 0.08
CA GLY A 850 -25.82 24.46 -0.60
C GLY A 850 -25.63 24.14 -2.08
N PHE A 851 -26.54 23.33 -2.59
CA PHE A 851 -26.68 23.04 -4.02
C PHE A 851 -28.15 23.18 -4.42
N ALA A 852 -28.43 23.58 -5.66
CA ALA A 852 -29.79 23.64 -6.18
C ALA A 852 -29.86 23.24 -7.66
N LEU A 853 -30.91 22.53 -8.04
CA LEU A 853 -31.30 22.35 -9.43
C LEU A 853 -32.03 23.61 -9.90
N LEU A 854 -31.50 24.26 -10.92
CA LEU A 854 -32.08 25.46 -11.50
C LEU A 854 -33.26 25.08 -12.40
N ALA A 855 -34.34 25.84 -12.27
CA ALA A 855 -35.56 25.72 -13.07
C ALA A 855 -35.22 25.74 -14.57
N LEU A 856 -35.64 24.70 -15.30
CA LEU A 856 -35.61 24.75 -16.76
C LEU A 856 -36.81 25.58 -17.26
N GLN A 857 -36.71 26.09 -18.49
CA GLN A 857 -37.62 27.07 -19.09
C GLN A 857 -39.11 26.69 -18.97
N GLY A 858 -39.78 27.21 -17.92
CA GLY A 858 -41.18 26.94 -17.58
C GLY A 858 -41.45 26.62 -16.10
N GLU A 859 -40.43 26.23 -15.32
CA GLU A 859 -40.56 25.96 -13.88
C GLU A 859 -40.43 27.24 -13.04
N SER A 860 -41.12 27.31 -11.89
CA SER A 860 -41.32 28.55 -11.13
C SER A 860 -40.29 28.85 -10.04
N SER A 861 -39.48 27.88 -9.60
CA SER A 861 -38.46 28.07 -8.57
C SER A 861 -37.34 27.02 -8.64
N PRO A 862 -36.11 27.34 -8.20
CA PRO A 862 -35.02 26.38 -8.13
C PRO A 862 -35.22 25.40 -6.94
N VAL A 863 -34.98 24.12 -7.18
CA VAL A 863 -35.13 23.06 -6.16
C VAL A 863 -33.84 22.92 -5.37
N SER A 864 -33.87 23.21 -4.07
CA SER A 864 -32.69 23.00 -3.20
C SER A 864 -32.43 21.51 -2.99
N LEU A 865 -31.17 21.10 -3.18
CA LEU A 865 -30.68 19.75 -2.85
C LEU A 865 -30.21 19.63 -1.38
N VAL A 866 -30.28 20.73 -0.62
CA VAL A 866 -30.16 20.75 0.84
C VAL A 866 -31.49 21.26 1.38
N SER A 867 -32.29 20.37 1.96
CA SER A 867 -33.65 20.68 2.42
C SER A 867 -33.63 21.44 3.75
N PRO A 868 -34.17 22.67 3.84
CA PRO A 868 -34.22 23.41 5.11
C PRO A 868 -35.07 22.74 6.20
N GLY A 869 -35.92 21.78 5.82
CA GLY A 869 -36.74 20.99 6.76
C GLY A 869 -36.02 19.78 7.36
N ASP A 870 -34.76 19.52 7.01
CA ASP A 870 -33.96 18.44 7.59
C ASP A 870 -33.05 18.96 8.72
N PRO A 871 -33.36 18.71 10.01
CA PRO A 871 -32.55 19.20 11.12
C PRO A 871 -31.16 18.57 11.17
N SER A 872 -30.93 17.44 10.49
CA SER A 872 -29.60 16.80 10.42
C SER A 872 -28.62 17.53 9.50
N LEU A 873 -29.11 18.47 8.67
CA LEU A 873 -28.33 19.29 7.74
C LEU A 873 -28.18 20.75 8.22
N ALA A 874 -28.88 21.15 9.29
CA ALA A 874 -28.92 22.53 9.79
C ALA A 874 -27.55 23.12 10.18
N PHE A 875 -26.53 22.28 10.42
CA PHE A 875 -25.16 22.72 10.68
C PHE A 875 -24.53 23.49 9.50
N LEU A 876 -24.97 23.25 8.26
CA LEU A 876 -24.51 23.97 7.07
C LEU A 876 -24.85 25.47 7.12
N ALA A 877 -25.89 25.86 7.86
CA ALA A 877 -26.23 27.27 8.08
C ALA A 877 -25.40 27.93 9.19
N GLN A 878 -24.71 27.15 10.03
CA GLN A 878 -23.90 27.65 11.15
C GLN A 878 -22.46 27.97 10.74
N GLN A 879 -21.90 27.18 9.82
CA GLN A 879 -20.56 27.38 9.27
C GLN A 879 -20.63 27.19 7.74
N PRO A 880 -20.37 28.24 6.93
CA PRO A 880 -20.44 28.12 5.49
C PRO A 880 -19.31 27.24 4.95
N LEU A 881 -19.65 26.33 4.04
CA LEU A 881 -18.72 25.42 3.37
C LEU A 881 -18.79 25.65 1.85
N ASP A 882 -17.66 25.60 1.15
CA ASP A 882 -17.64 25.81 -0.31
C ASP A 882 -18.19 24.59 -1.04
N ALA A 883 -19.06 24.79 -2.02
CA ALA A 883 -19.60 23.74 -2.87
C ALA A 883 -18.61 23.38 -3.99
N LEU A 884 -18.11 22.14 -4.01
CA LEU A 884 -17.05 21.69 -4.94
C LEU A 884 -17.58 20.84 -6.10
N HIS A 885 -18.53 19.93 -5.86
CA HIS A 885 -19.08 19.03 -6.88
C HIS A 885 -20.40 18.40 -6.40
N ALA A 886 -21.31 18.08 -7.32
CA ALA A 886 -22.46 17.21 -7.04
C ALA A 886 -22.49 16.03 -8.02
N LEU A 887 -22.69 14.82 -7.50
CA LEU A 887 -22.66 13.56 -8.25
C LEU A 887 -23.91 12.72 -7.98
N GLU A 888 -24.42 12.02 -8.99
CA GLU A 888 -25.43 10.97 -8.82
C GLU A 888 -24.80 9.61 -8.45
N VAL A 889 -25.34 8.96 -7.41
CA VAL A 889 -24.83 7.71 -6.84
C VAL A 889 -25.95 6.66 -6.86
N GLY A 890 -25.92 5.82 -7.89
CA GLY A 890 -27.03 4.91 -8.19
C GLY A 890 -28.23 5.65 -8.76
N THR A 891 -29.43 5.09 -8.62
CA THR A 891 -30.68 5.64 -9.21
C THR A 891 -31.45 6.60 -8.30
N ALA A 892 -31.04 6.76 -7.04
CA ALA A 892 -31.81 7.47 -6.02
C ALA A 892 -31.01 8.55 -5.27
N GLU A 893 -29.74 8.30 -4.93
CA GLU A 893 -28.95 9.20 -4.09
C GLU A 893 -28.11 10.19 -4.91
N LEU A 894 -27.85 11.37 -4.33
CA LEU A 894 -26.85 12.32 -4.80
C LEU A 894 -25.79 12.51 -3.71
N LEU A 895 -24.52 12.54 -4.09
CA LEU A 895 -23.41 12.94 -3.24
C LEU A 895 -23.09 14.43 -3.49
N LEU A 896 -23.29 15.26 -2.47
CA LEU A 896 -22.94 16.68 -2.46
C LEU A 896 -21.58 16.85 -1.75
N CYS A 897 -20.56 17.30 -2.48
CA CYS A 897 -19.21 17.46 -1.95
C CYS A 897 -18.91 18.93 -1.64
N PHE A 898 -18.63 19.20 -0.37
CA PHE A 898 -18.22 20.50 0.15
C PHE A 898 -16.73 20.51 0.52
N SER A 899 -16.15 21.67 0.82
CA SER A 899 -14.73 21.80 1.15
C SER A 899 -14.26 21.07 2.42
N GLN A 900 -15.17 20.63 3.31
CA GLN A 900 -14.79 19.96 4.57
C GLN A 900 -15.41 18.55 4.77
N LEU A 901 -16.45 18.20 4.01
CA LEU A 901 -17.08 16.88 4.00
C LEU A 901 -17.96 16.68 2.75
N GLY A 902 -18.39 15.44 2.50
CA GLY A 902 -19.44 15.08 1.55
C GLY A 902 -20.70 14.56 2.25
N ILE A 903 -21.87 14.86 1.69
CA ILE A 903 -23.19 14.46 2.22
C ILE A 903 -23.95 13.69 1.15
N TYR A 904 -24.51 12.53 1.52
CA TYR A 904 -25.45 11.80 0.68
C TYR A 904 -26.88 12.29 0.95
N VAL A 905 -27.58 12.70 -0.11
CA VAL A 905 -28.97 13.17 -0.06
C VAL A 905 -29.88 12.40 -1.02
N ASP A 906 -31.17 12.39 -0.71
CA ASP A 906 -32.24 11.84 -1.54
C ASP A 906 -32.68 12.83 -2.65
N PRO A 907 -33.60 12.46 -3.56
CA PRO A 907 -34.12 13.37 -4.60
C PRO A 907 -34.86 14.60 -4.06
N THR A 908 -35.20 14.65 -2.77
CA THR A 908 -35.91 15.76 -2.10
C THR A 908 -34.96 16.66 -1.30
N GLY A 909 -33.65 16.39 -1.35
CA GLY A 909 -32.61 17.13 -0.64
C GLY A 909 -32.51 16.80 0.86
N LYS A 910 -33.12 15.71 1.33
CA LYS A 910 -32.96 15.21 2.70
C LYS A 910 -31.79 14.25 2.78
N ARG A 911 -31.18 14.10 3.95
CA ARG A 911 -30.05 13.21 4.18
C ARG A 911 -30.43 11.73 4.00
N SER A 912 -29.81 11.04 3.03
CA SER A 912 -30.06 9.62 2.78
C SER A 912 -29.20 8.69 3.64
N ARG A 913 -27.99 9.11 4.04
CA ARG A 913 -27.06 8.29 4.84
C ARG A 913 -26.67 8.96 6.15
N ALA A 914 -26.64 8.17 7.23
CA ALA A 914 -26.22 8.64 8.54
C ALA A 914 -24.72 9.00 8.59
N GLN A 915 -23.86 8.34 7.82
CA GLN A 915 -22.42 8.63 7.79
C GLN A 915 -22.09 9.70 6.74
N GLU A 916 -21.49 10.80 7.19
CA GLU A 916 -20.85 11.83 6.36
C GLU A 916 -19.54 11.29 5.74
N LEU A 917 -19.23 11.69 4.50
CA LEU A 917 -17.99 11.33 3.81
C LEU A 917 -16.90 12.32 4.23
N MET A 918 -15.87 11.84 4.92
CA MET A 918 -14.90 12.71 5.59
C MET A 918 -13.58 12.86 4.82
N TRP A 919 -13.10 14.10 4.69
CA TRP A 919 -11.80 14.39 4.09
C TRP A 919 -10.66 14.44 5.14
N PRO A 920 -9.51 13.78 4.93
CA PRO A 920 -8.35 13.87 5.82
C PRO A 920 -7.56 15.20 5.70
N ALA A 921 -7.68 15.89 4.56
CA ALA A 921 -7.28 17.29 4.33
C ALA A 921 -8.28 17.95 3.35
N MET A 922 -8.18 19.25 3.09
CA MET A 922 -9.20 20.01 2.34
C MET A 922 -9.01 19.87 0.81
N PRO A 923 -9.87 19.13 0.09
CA PRO A 923 -9.65 18.87 -1.34
C PRO A 923 -9.74 20.16 -2.16
N LEU A 924 -8.66 20.45 -2.89
CA LEU A 924 -8.56 21.57 -3.82
C LEU A 924 -9.61 21.50 -4.95
N ALA A 925 -10.00 20.28 -5.35
CA ALA A 925 -11.07 20.03 -6.30
C ALA A 925 -11.67 18.62 -6.15
N CYS A 926 -12.90 18.48 -6.62
CA CYS A 926 -13.66 17.22 -6.69
C CYS A 926 -14.08 16.95 -8.15
N SER A 927 -13.92 15.71 -8.58
CA SER A 927 -14.13 15.26 -9.96
C SER A 927 -14.60 13.80 -9.99
N THR A 928 -15.20 13.37 -11.08
CA THR A 928 -15.78 12.01 -11.17
C THR A 928 -15.41 11.31 -12.48
N SER A 929 -14.83 10.12 -12.36
CA SER A 929 -14.68 9.18 -13.47
C SER A 929 -15.90 8.26 -13.56
N ARG A 930 -16.15 7.63 -14.71
CA ARG A 930 -17.31 6.73 -14.93
C ARG A 930 -17.37 5.53 -13.97
N PHE A 931 -16.31 5.27 -13.19
CA PHE A 931 -16.19 4.12 -12.30
C PHE A 931 -15.69 4.49 -10.88
N GLY A 932 -15.46 5.78 -10.56
CA GLY A 932 -14.91 6.18 -9.27
C GLY A 932 -14.85 7.69 -9.02
N PHE A 933 -14.87 8.07 -7.75
CA PHE A 933 -14.76 9.47 -7.33
C PHE A 933 -13.29 9.89 -7.18
N VAL A 934 -12.93 11.02 -7.78
CA VAL A 934 -11.55 11.54 -7.86
C VAL A 934 -11.46 12.86 -7.09
N LEU A 935 -10.87 12.79 -5.90
CA LEU A 935 -10.49 13.95 -5.11
C LEU A 935 -9.06 14.35 -5.44
N SER A 936 -8.80 15.65 -5.59
CA SER A 936 -7.48 16.17 -5.96
C SER A 936 -6.35 15.76 -5.00
N GLU A 937 -6.65 15.56 -3.72
CA GLU A 937 -5.66 15.19 -2.70
C GLU A 937 -5.74 13.73 -2.25
N TRP A 938 -6.90 13.07 -2.42
CA TRP A 938 -7.22 11.80 -1.74
C TRP A 938 -8.09 10.87 -2.58
N LEU A 939 -7.50 10.26 -3.61
CA LEU A 939 -8.03 9.01 -4.15
C LEU A 939 -8.13 8.00 -3.00
N GLY A 940 -9.34 7.59 -2.60
CA GLY A 940 -9.58 6.72 -1.43
C GLY A 940 -9.10 5.26 -1.59
N VAL A 941 -8.16 5.05 -2.50
CA VAL A 941 -8.06 3.89 -3.40
C VAL A 941 -6.63 3.70 -3.96
N THR A 942 -5.76 4.71 -3.97
CA THR A 942 -4.36 4.62 -4.47
C THR A 942 -3.35 5.32 -3.57
N HIS A 943 -2.08 4.95 -3.73
CA HIS A 943 -0.96 5.26 -2.81
C HIS A 943 -0.45 6.71 -2.83
N VAL A 944 -1.01 7.58 -3.68
CA VAL A 944 -0.47 8.94 -3.90
C VAL A 944 -1.17 9.98 -3.04
N SER A 945 -0.81 9.98 -1.76
CA SER A 945 -1.03 11.13 -0.87
C SER A 945 -0.01 12.24 -1.19
N ALA A 946 -0.13 12.85 -2.36
CA ALA A 946 0.69 14.00 -2.75
C ALA A 946 -0.14 15.28 -2.58
N PRO A 947 0.20 16.21 -1.65
CA PRO A 947 -0.50 17.48 -1.45
C PRO A 947 -0.21 18.51 -2.56
N GLN A 948 -0.12 18.02 -3.80
CA GLN A 948 0.30 18.74 -5.00
C GLN A 948 -0.39 18.23 -6.28
N LEU A 949 -1.29 17.24 -6.20
CA LEU A 949 -2.13 16.83 -7.32
C LEU A 949 -3.26 17.85 -7.52
N ARG A 950 -3.46 18.28 -8.78
CA ARG A 950 -4.52 19.20 -9.18
C ARG A 950 -5.18 18.71 -10.48
N PRO A 951 -6.49 18.37 -10.48
CA PRO A 951 -7.17 17.99 -11.70
C PRO A 951 -7.23 19.15 -12.70
N LEU A 952 -7.14 18.81 -13.97
CA LEU A 952 -7.09 19.73 -15.09
C LEU A 952 -8.38 19.69 -15.94
N ASN A 953 -9.19 18.64 -15.78
CA ASN A 953 -10.52 18.46 -16.39
C ASN A 953 -11.58 18.07 -15.34
N VAL A 954 -12.86 18.25 -15.68
CA VAL A 954 -14.02 17.99 -14.78
C VAL A 954 -14.15 16.49 -14.41
N GLU A 955 -13.72 15.60 -15.31
CA GLU A 955 -13.71 14.14 -15.07
C GLU A 955 -12.58 13.67 -14.14
N GLY A 956 -11.58 14.51 -13.88
CA GLY A 956 -10.43 14.17 -13.03
C GLY A 956 -9.46 13.15 -13.64
N SER A 957 -9.62 12.79 -14.92
CA SER A 957 -8.75 11.84 -15.61
C SER A 957 -7.38 12.40 -15.98
N LEU A 958 -7.23 13.73 -16.09
CA LEU A 958 -5.94 14.41 -16.28
C LEU A 958 -5.63 15.33 -15.09
N ASN A 959 -4.41 15.20 -14.54
CA ASN A 959 -3.98 15.91 -13.34
C ASN A 959 -2.56 16.47 -13.53
N LEU A 960 -2.28 17.61 -12.90
CA LEU A 960 -0.92 18.11 -12.72
C LEU A 960 -0.42 17.67 -11.35
N LEU A 961 0.66 16.90 -11.30
CA LEU A 961 1.41 16.62 -10.08
C LEU A 961 2.48 17.68 -9.91
N GLY A 962 2.35 18.53 -8.89
CA GLY A 962 3.47 19.37 -8.44
C GLY A 962 4.59 18.53 -7.85
N SER A 963 5.81 18.79 -8.31
CA SER A 963 7.08 18.34 -7.73
C SER A 963 8.17 19.35 -8.15
N GLU A 964 9.46 19.10 -7.89
CA GLU A 964 10.55 19.93 -8.46
C GLU A 964 10.47 20.03 -9.99
N GLN A 965 9.90 19.02 -10.66
CA GLN A 965 9.42 19.11 -12.04
C GLN A 965 7.95 18.67 -12.10
N PRO A 966 7.00 19.54 -12.52
CA PRO A 966 5.60 19.16 -12.51
C PRO A 966 5.31 18.14 -13.62
N ARG A 967 4.71 17.01 -13.26
CA ARG A 967 4.41 15.91 -14.19
C ARG A 967 2.92 15.93 -14.58
N LEU A 968 2.61 15.63 -15.85
CA LEU A 968 1.23 15.47 -16.32
C LEU A 968 0.80 14.02 -16.11
N ILE A 969 -0.17 13.78 -15.24
CA ILE A 969 -0.59 12.44 -14.84
C ILE A 969 -1.97 12.11 -15.44
N TYR A 970 -2.09 10.94 -16.06
CA TYR A 970 -3.35 10.35 -16.50
C TYR A 970 -3.75 9.22 -15.53
N PHE A 971 -5.02 9.23 -15.12
CA PHE A 971 -5.61 8.15 -14.32
C PHE A 971 -6.31 7.17 -15.26
N SER A 972 -5.64 6.04 -15.55
CA SER A 972 -6.28 4.91 -16.25
C SER A 972 -7.22 4.16 -15.29
N ASN A 973 -7.99 3.22 -15.82
CA ASN A 973 -8.84 2.30 -15.06
C ASN A 973 -8.41 0.87 -15.36
N ASN A 974 -8.18 0.07 -14.33
CA ASN A 974 -7.67 -1.31 -14.46
C ASN A 974 -8.66 -2.31 -15.09
N SER A 975 -9.83 -1.85 -15.55
CA SER A 975 -10.90 -2.68 -16.14
C SER A 975 -11.29 -2.29 -17.59
N THR A 976 -10.62 -1.32 -18.20
CA THR A 976 -10.95 -0.82 -19.56
C THR A 976 -9.70 -0.48 -20.36
N GLU A 977 -9.72 -0.79 -21.66
CA GLU A 977 -8.71 -0.29 -22.61
C GLU A 977 -8.70 1.25 -22.59
N GLY A 978 -7.53 1.86 -22.35
CA GLY A 978 -7.43 3.28 -22.00
C GLY A 978 -8.01 4.26 -23.03
N ASP A 979 -8.59 5.36 -22.55
CA ASP A 979 -9.04 6.48 -23.39
C ASP A 979 -7.87 7.25 -24.04
N LEU A 980 -6.64 7.03 -23.55
CA LEU A 980 -5.40 7.64 -24.01
C LEU A 980 -4.30 6.57 -24.16
N ALA A 981 -3.61 6.56 -25.30
CA ALA A 981 -2.41 5.76 -25.53
C ALA A 981 -1.20 6.42 -24.86
N ILE A 982 -0.86 5.93 -23.66
CA ILE A 982 0.36 6.32 -22.94
C ILE A 982 1.58 5.79 -23.71
N PRO A 983 2.59 6.61 -24.03
CA PRO A 983 3.82 6.14 -24.66
C PRO A 983 4.78 5.59 -23.60
N GLU A 984 5.74 4.74 -23.99
CA GLU A 984 6.82 4.33 -23.10
C GLU A 984 7.77 5.52 -22.83
N THR A 985 7.44 6.34 -21.82
CA THR A 985 8.24 7.47 -21.38
C THR A 985 9.51 6.97 -20.69
N SER A 986 10.61 6.96 -21.43
CA SER A 986 11.94 6.73 -20.85
C SER A 986 12.39 7.95 -20.05
N ASP A 987 12.15 7.90 -18.74
CA ASP A 987 12.78 8.78 -17.74
C ASP A 987 14.28 8.87 -18.09
N ASN A 988 14.84 10.09 -18.13
CA ASN A 988 16.18 10.49 -18.61
C ASN A 988 16.36 10.90 -20.09
N SER A 989 15.37 10.80 -21.00
CA SER A 989 15.52 11.37 -22.36
C SER A 989 15.36 12.90 -22.35
N LYS A 990 16.41 13.70 -22.69
CA LYS A 990 16.31 15.18 -22.63
C LYS A 990 15.71 15.75 -23.92
N LYS A 991 14.48 15.36 -24.23
CA LYS A 991 13.73 15.89 -25.38
C LYS A 991 13.66 17.42 -25.32
N LEU A 992 14.00 18.09 -26.42
CA LEU A 992 13.88 19.55 -26.55
C LEU A 992 12.75 19.90 -27.52
N MET A 993 12.06 21.00 -27.23
CA MET A 993 10.97 21.53 -28.07
C MET A 993 11.55 22.36 -29.23
N VAL A 994 11.77 21.71 -30.36
CA VAL A 994 12.30 22.31 -31.59
C VAL A 994 11.17 22.93 -32.42
N ARG A 995 11.33 24.18 -32.86
CA ARG A 995 10.39 24.82 -33.81
C ARG A 995 10.50 24.19 -35.19
N THR A 996 9.38 23.85 -35.81
CA THR A 996 9.35 23.45 -37.23
C THR A 996 9.39 24.68 -38.15
N ARG A 997 9.34 24.46 -39.47
CA ARG A 997 9.10 25.53 -40.46
C ARG A 997 7.76 26.25 -40.25
N SER A 998 6.81 25.66 -39.52
CA SER A 998 5.56 26.32 -39.11
C SER A 998 5.71 26.94 -37.72
N LYS A 999 5.37 28.23 -37.60
CA LYS A 999 5.31 28.95 -36.31
C LYS A 999 4.35 28.33 -35.28
N ARG A 1000 3.38 27.51 -35.73
CA ARG A 1000 2.37 26.85 -34.90
C ARG A 1000 2.63 25.37 -34.65
N LYS A 1001 3.67 24.74 -35.24
CA LYS A 1001 4.02 23.33 -34.97
C LYS A 1001 5.45 23.20 -34.42
N PHE A 1002 5.59 22.39 -33.38
CA PHE A 1002 6.83 22.09 -32.67
C PHE A 1002 7.02 20.57 -32.65
N LEU A 1003 8.27 20.13 -32.55
CA LEU A 1003 8.65 18.72 -32.37
C LEU A 1003 9.37 18.57 -31.04
N PHE A 1004 9.03 17.55 -30.26
CA PHE A 1004 9.60 17.31 -28.94
C PHE A 1004 10.57 16.12 -28.98
N LYS A 1005 11.82 16.36 -29.38
CA LYS A 1005 12.75 15.28 -29.76
C LYS A 1005 14.09 15.40 -29.06
N VAL A 1006 14.69 14.24 -28.78
CA VAL A 1006 16.08 14.13 -28.28
C VAL A 1006 17.02 14.85 -29.28
N PRO A 1007 17.89 15.76 -28.82
CA PRO A 1007 18.86 16.44 -29.68
C PRO A 1007 19.71 15.44 -30.48
N GLU A 1008 20.10 15.80 -31.71
CA GLU A 1008 20.89 14.88 -32.54
C GLU A 1008 22.24 14.51 -31.91
N GLU A 1009 22.87 15.46 -31.20
CA GLU A 1009 24.08 15.24 -30.42
C GLU A 1009 23.89 14.20 -29.30
N GLU A 1010 22.80 14.31 -28.52
CA GLU A 1010 22.49 13.35 -27.46
C GLU A 1010 22.07 11.99 -28.03
N ARG A 1011 21.34 11.96 -29.15
CA ARG A 1011 21.03 10.73 -29.90
C ARG A 1011 22.30 10.06 -30.44
N LEU A 1012 23.28 10.84 -30.91
CA LEU A 1012 24.58 10.34 -31.34
C LEU A 1012 25.40 9.83 -30.15
N GLN A 1013 25.34 10.48 -28.99
CA GLN A 1013 26.00 10.02 -27.76
C GLN A 1013 25.39 8.72 -27.24
N GLN A 1014 24.06 8.64 -27.11
CA GLN A 1014 23.34 7.41 -26.79
C GLN A 1014 23.70 6.28 -27.78
N ARG A 1015 23.80 6.58 -29.08
CA ARG A 1015 24.23 5.59 -30.09
C ARG A 1015 25.70 5.17 -29.89
N ARG A 1016 26.60 6.09 -29.54
CA ARG A 1016 28.01 5.80 -29.19
C ARG A 1016 28.14 4.99 -27.90
N GLU A 1017 27.19 5.09 -26.98
CA GLU A 1017 27.14 4.31 -25.73
C GLU A 1017 26.55 2.92 -25.96
N MET A 1018 25.41 2.81 -26.65
CA MET A 1018 24.83 1.52 -27.08
C MET A 1018 25.79 0.70 -27.96
N LEU A 1019 26.66 1.33 -28.75
CA LEU A 1019 27.68 0.65 -29.56
C LEU A 1019 28.90 0.15 -28.77
N ARG A 1020 29.10 0.58 -27.50
CA ARG A 1020 30.12 0.06 -26.57
C ARG A 1020 29.64 -1.15 -25.77
N ASP A 1021 28.34 -1.39 -25.75
CA ASP A 1021 27.71 -2.52 -25.05
C ASP A 1021 27.35 -3.63 -26.05
N PRO A 1022 27.93 -4.84 -25.94
CA PRO A 1022 27.59 -5.96 -26.82
C PRO A 1022 26.10 -6.33 -26.84
N GLU A 1023 25.38 -6.17 -25.73
CA GLU A 1023 23.97 -6.60 -25.61
C GLU A 1023 23.00 -5.57 -26.18
N LEU A 1024 23.31 -4.27 -26.09
CA LEU A 1024 22.55 -3.23 -26.78
C LEU A 1024 22.90 -3.16 -28.27
N ARG A 1025 24.14 -3.52 -28.63
CA ARG A 1025 24.59 -3.63 -30.01
C ARG A 1025 23.91 -4.78 -30.77
N SER A 1026 23.60 -5.91 -30.14
CA SER A 1026 22.84 -6.99 -30.80
C SER A 1026 21.42 -6.55 -31.16
N LYS A 1027 20.74 -5.81 -30.27
CA LYS A 1027 19.40 -5.24 -30.50
C LYS A 1027 19.35 -4.20 -31.63
N LEU A 1028 20.49 -3.67 -32.07
CA LEU A 1028 20.61 -2.77 -33.23
C LEU A 1028 20.82 -3.49 -34.57
N ILE A 1029 21.04 -4.82 -34.56
CA ILE A 1029 21.20 -5.63 -35.78
C ILE A 1029 19.85 -6.31 -36.05
N SER A 1030 19.09 -5.80 -37.01
CA SER A 1030 17.87 -6.47 -37.48
C SER A 1030 18.23 -7.81 -38.11
N ASN A 1031 17.41 -8.84 -37.88
CA ASN A 1031 17.56 -10.17 -38.49
C ASN A 1031 17.79 -10.07 -40.02
N PRO A 1032 18.65 -10.92 -40.60
CA PRO A 1032 19.04 -10.81 -42.01
C PRO A 1032 17.84 -10.99 -42.94
N ILE A 1033 17.48 -9.91 -43.64
CA ILE A 1033 16.26 -9.82 -44.47
C ILE A 1033 16.40 -10.54 -45.83
N ASN A 1034 17.61 -10.99 -46.20
CA ASN A 1034 17.88 -11.80 -47.39
C ASN A 1034 19.20 -12.58 -47.25
N PHE A 1035 19.43 -13.54 -48.16
CA PHE A 1035 20.63 -14.37 -48.21
C PHE A 1035 21.95 -13.59 -48.41
N ASN A 1036 21.92 -12.46 -49.12
CA ASN A 1036 23.12 -11.65 -49.36
C ASN A 1036 23.70 -11.03 -48.08
N HIS A 1037 22.88 -10.86 -47.02
CA HIS A 1037 23.37 -10.33 -45.75
C HIS A 1037 24.22 -11.34 -44.95
N VAL A 1038 24.15 -12.64 -45.27
CA VAL A 1038 24.90 -13.71 -44.57
C VAL A 1038 26.33 -13.84 -45.12
N ALA A 1039 26.55 -13.56 -46.41
CA ALA A 1039 27.80 -13.83 -47.12
C ALA A 1039 29.03 -13.01 -46.66
N HIS A 1040 28.87 -12.07 -45.73
CA HIS A 1040 29.96 -11.27 -45.17
C HIS A 1040 30.52 -11.78 -43.84
N MET A 1041 29.92 -12.81 -43.23
CA MET A 1041 30.52 -13.52 -42.09
C MET A 1041 31.51 -14.56 -42.62
N GLY A 1042 32.81 -14.26 -42.50
CA GLY A 1042 33.88 -15.15 -42.95
C GLY A 1042 33.98 -16.44 -42.14
N PRO A 1043 34.67 -17.48 -42.66
CA PRO A 1043 34.76 -18.79 -42.01
C PRO A 1043 35.62 -18.71 -40.73
N GLY A 1044 34.94 -18.75 -39.57
CA GLY A 1044 35.52 -18.90 -38.23
C GLY A 1044 34.57 -19.71 -37.36
N ASP A 1045 35.12 -20.58 -36.50
CA ASP A 1045 34.39 -21.67 -35.84
C ASP A 1045 33.13 -21.23 -35.06
N GLY A 1046 32.04 -22.01 -35.20
CA GLY A 1046 30.83 -21.79 -34.40
C GLY A 1046 29.51 -22.39 -34.91
N MET A 1047 29.46 -23.08 -36.05
CA MET A 1047 28.20 -23.49 -36.69
C MET A 1047 27.72 -24.91 -36.34
N GLN A 1048 27.39 -25.16 -35.05
CA GLN A 1048 26.82 -26.43 -34.56
C GLN A 1048 25.69 -26.28 -33.50
N VAL A 1049 24.71 -25.38 -33.70
CA VAL A 1049 23.36 -25.54 -33.10
C VAL A 1049 22.31 -24.99 -34.07
N LEU A 1050 21.71 -25.85 -34.90
CA LEU A 1050 20.46 -25.53 -35.62
C LEU A 1050 19.71 -26.80 -36.09
N MET A 1051 19.40 -27.66 -35.12
CA MET A 1051 18.38 -28.69 -35.22
C MET A 1051 17.43 -28.56 -34.02
N ASP A 1052 16.26 -29.19 -34.11
CA ASP A 1052 15.25 -29.36 -33.06
C ASP A 1052 14.57 -28.09 -32.52
N LEU A 1053 13.60 -27.60 -33.31
CA LEU A 1053 12.39 -26.93 -32.79
C LEU A 1053 11.14 -27.72 -33.24
N PRO A 1054 10.18 -28.05 -32.36
CA PRO A 1054 9.03 -28.86 -32.74
C PRO A 1054 8.03 -28.11 -33.64
N LEU A 1055 7.56 -28.79 -34.70
CA LEU A 1055 6.42 -28.34 -35.51
C LEU A 1055 5.11 -28.50 -34.73
N VAL A 1056 4.53 -27.40 -34.26
CA VAL A 1056 3.12 -27.38 -33.80
C VAL A 1056 2.23 -27.31 -35.03
N SER A 1057 1.60 -28.43 -35.39
CA SER A 1057 0.72 -28.54 -36.55
C SER A 1057 -0.64 -27.88 -36.30
N THR A 1058 -1.06 -27.03 -37.23
CA THR A 1058 -2.46 -26.57 -37.32
C THR A 1058 -3.28 -27.57 -38.14
N ALA A 1059 -4.48 -27.90 -37.69
CA ALA A 1059 -5.36 -28.82 -38.39
C ALA A 1059 -6.84 -28.44 -38.25
N GLY A 1060 -7.52 -28.27 -39.39
CA GLY A 1060 -8.96 -28.53 -39.48
C GLY A 1060 -9.94 -27.39 -39.20
N ALA A 1061 -10.09 -26.46 -40.15
CA ALA A 1061 -11.43 -26.03 -40.61
C ALA A 1061 -11.33 -25.42 -42.02
N LYS A 1062 -12.13 -25.94 -42.97
CA LYS A 1062 -12.34 -25.32 -44.29
C LYS A 1062 -13.71 -24.64 -44.31
N MET A 1063 -13.77 -23.42 -44.79
CA MET A 1063 -14.90 -22.96 -45.62
C MET A 1063 -14.35 -22.25 -46.85
N ALA A 1064 -15.03 -22.43 -47.97
CA ALA A 1064 -14.55 -22.01 -49.28
C ALA A 1064 -15.45 -20.93 -49.88
N ALA A 1065 -14.82 -19.89 -50.43
CA ALA A 1065 -15.42 -19.03 -51.44
C ALA A 1065 -14.31 -18.66 -52.43
N SER A 1066 -14.36 -19.24 -53.63
CA SER A 1066 -13.44 -18.89 -54.71
C SER A 1066 -14.07 -17.78 -55.54
N TYR A 1067 -13.38 -16.64 -55.67
CA TYR A 1067 -13.62 -15.69 -56.75
C TYR A 1067 -12.27 -15.25 -57.33
N CYS A 1068 -12.16 -15.34 -58.64
CA CYS A 1068 -10.92 -15.16 -59.38
C CYS A 1068 -11.02 -13.96 -60.31
N ILE A 1069 -9.88 -13.29 -60.51
CA ILE A 1069 -9.58 -12.43 -61.67
C ILE A 1069 -10.40 -11.12 -61.74
N HIS A 1070 -9.76 -10.01 -61.37
CA HIS A 1070 -9.14 -9.17 -62.40
C HIS A 1070 -7.94 -8.37 -61.87
N LYS A 1071 -7.06 -8.01 -62.80
CA LYS A 1071 -5.85 -7.16 -62.70
C LYS A 1071 -5.99 -6.04 -63.76
N PRO A 1072 -5.18 -4.95 -63.76
CA PRO A 1072 -3.78 -4.83 -63.28
C PRO A 1072 -3.58 -4.50 -61.79
#